data_AF-A0A1Y0VAT4-F1
#
_entry.id   AF-A0A1Y0VAT4-F1
#
_cell.length_a   1.000
_cell.length_b   1.000
_cell.length_c   1.000
_cell.angle_alpha   90.00
_cell.angle_beta   90.00
_cell.angle_gamma   90.00
#
_symmetry.space_group_name_H-M   'P 1'
#
loop_
_entity.id
_entity.type
_entity.pdbx_description
1 polymer ?
#
loop_
_entity_poly.entity_id
_entity_poly.type
_entity_poly.pdbx_seq_one_letter_code
_entity_poly.pdbx_strand_id
1 'polypeptide(L)'
;MNNDYISPAILKHNDNQESFGFLGGIGNTQENHSHFLGNLDQVSDIEKNAFVVTQKILDNGWNKIASTIEKSFEHVNGSIQDDVNKYNNLHIHDTSLNLDKTHDLQFLSPDKAQFVEPTPTINQEAIMPLNAMVRSVGGSGYDVYQPAYSNPAWGVVGGAMGIAGLFFGGSNTPGSIAHKAREQFHDKSDYVGEQILGRPLTAQESNQYGDIVYGCVKHDTQHMGPYNGPKQGWDDAMRQITFDLAHSQETTNQLNTIYENTLNQPINNTALQNDINALSGEQTSLADIRNEVAHSQVAQNYILSVVSGVQDRQATVNTDSGFLTSTMNDLGNGTNTITNVRNGLIGSQGEVGVINTYEHGLYNVDADQNTINWVRGQLYSGKSIQDVRNIDAHSGREQANLLQIIHDIQDRTGSVSGDATYLQQNMDRLGQKQEVVTDVRNGLIGSQGEVGVINTYEHGLYNVDADQNTINWVRGQLYSGKSIQDVRNIDAHSGREQETLLQTLRDIQYRAASESTDAGFLTTNMNALGNGQTTLSDIRNGLISLPNEDWAINYSEQTLFGHDADQATKDWARAEMRNGKSMQDLHQIEAHSDREKETLLQTLRDIQYRAASESTDANFLTTNMNALGNGQTTLSDIRNGLISLPNEDWAINYSEQTLFGHDADQATKDWARAEMRNGKSMQDLHQIEAHNQESTTELQSAYAFVNGQVIDNATLAGFQNAMGNGESRDDVFKQIVNSASAQSVIDDVYADWGQLPPDSSTLQTARTALYNLSYAWTTTVQNQTAAQLATEAAAYTPSVSVSFQDLVNNLASSPNQAVGLEANLLTNPYLESGATIDETRTLMTVGGVNSFAASIDEESVIVEIKDLQQDNSKVCDPVQFRSAKSIVTNISNANDIKPANQTFNIVNGKNWSQSYKDNGIQWKSAGGRNDDQGLPYEAWVQNQLNPTHDPNGVVWLQNEKSNWRTFDHWDRDNADAISDKTIDLQLPWYQKNPTAVAARVMASAYKMARYDVDRSNIGSNPVVTFRQDDIHSYTLKIGVPYITAPAEMTPELQNEWKALCRAYHRANDIIPKQTGKSISIQIDTVS
;
A
#
# COMPACT_ATOMS: atom_id res chain seq x y z
N MET A 1 -26.01 11.80 25.75
CA MET A 1 -26.88 10.96 24.90
C MET A 1 -26.20 9.61 24.78
N ASN A 2 -26.92 8.53 25.12
CA ASN A 2 -26.43 7.15 25.12
C ASN A 2 -26.11 6.67 23.71
N ASN A 3 -25.08 5.82 23.57
CA ASN A 3 -25.04 4.74 22.60
C ASN A 3 -24.17 3.60 23.14
N ASP A 4 -24.82 2.52 23.56
CA ASP A 4 -24.22 1.26 24.00
C ASP A 4 -23.86 0.41 22.77
N TYR A 5 -22.65 -0.16 22.75
CA TYR A 5 -22.30 -1.31 21.90
C TYR A 5 -21.85 -2.46 22.82
N ILE A 6 -22.60 -3.56 22.81
CA ILE A 6 -22.28 -4.83 23.47
C ILE A 6 -21.86 -5.81 22.38
N SER A 7 -20.64 -6.35 22.46
CA SER A 7 -20.18 -7.50 21.66
C SER A 7 -20.16 -8.77 22.52
N PRO A 8 -20.65 -9.93 22.02
CA PRO A 8 -20.58 -11.20 22.74
C PRO A 8 -19.22 -11.89 22.53
N ALA A 9 -18.65 -12.45 23.60
CA ALA A 9 -17.50 -13.36 23.52
C ALA A 9 -17.98 -14.82 23.68
N ILE A 10 -17.58 -15.69 22.75
CA ILE A 10 -17.83 -17.14 22.79
C ILE A 10 -16.62 -17.79 23.49
N LEU A 11 -16.87 -18.52 24.58
CA LEU A 11 -15.88 -19.39 25.22
C LEU A 11 -16.24 -20.85 24.95
N LYS A 12 -15.32 -21.59 24.31
CA LYS A 12 -15.40 -23.05 24.13
C LYS A 12 -14.77 -23.76 25.33
N HIS A 13 -15.47 -24.73 25.89
CA HIS A 13 -14.92 -25.73 26.82
C HIS A 13 -14.84 -27.11 26.14
N ASN A 14 -13.95 -27.97 26.65
CA ASN A 14 -13.54 -29.25 26.04
C ASN A 14 -14.62 -30.35 25.97
N ASP A 15 -15.84 -30.08 26.40
CA ASP A 15 -16.94 -31.04 26.37
C ASP A 15 -18.08 -30.41 25.55
N ASN A 16 -18.30 -30.88 24.31
CA ASN A 16 -19.21 -30.32 23.29
C ASN A 16 -20.69 -30.06 23.74
N GLN A 17 -20.94 -29.06 24.57
CA GLN A 17 -22.25 -28.45 24.78
C GLN A 17 -22.14 -26.92 24.86
N GLU A 18 -22.90 -26.23 24.00
CA GLU A 18 -23.08 -24.78 24.04
C GLU A 18 -24.28 -24.45 24.95
N SER A 19 -24.10 -23.54 25.92
CA SER A 19 -25.20 -22.96 26.69
C SER A 19 -25.11 -21.44 26.70
N PHE A 20 -26.20 -20.78 26.28
CA PHE A 20 -26.39 -19.33 26.36
C PHE A 20 -26.93 -18.93 27.75
N GLY A 21 -26.24 -18.02 28.44
CA GLY A 21 -26.71 -17.41 29.68
C GLY A 21 -26.40 -15.92 29.71
N PHE A 22 -27.44 -15.09 29.82
CA PHE A 22 -27.35 -13.64 30.03
C PHE A 22 -27.15 -13.34 31.53
N LEU A 23 -26.13 -12.54 31.88
CA LEU A 23 -25.97 -11.97 33.22
C LEU A 23 -26.28 -10.48 33.18
N GLY A 24 -27.44 -10.10 33.70
CA GLY A 24 -27.72 -8.75 34.15
C GLY A 24 -27.42 -8.61 35.64
N GLY A 25 -26.89 -7.46 36.06
CA GLY A 25 -26.84 -7.08 37.47
C GLY A 25 -25.57 -6.35 37.89
N ILE A 26 -25.71 -5.06 38.15
CA ILE A 26 -24.74 -4.16 38.79
C ILE A 26 -24.57 -4.57 40.26
N GLY A 27 -23.35 -4.89 40.71
CA GLY A 27 -23.02 -5.00 42.13
C GLY A 27 -21.72 -5.76 42.48
N ASN A 28 -20.79 -5.06 43.15
CA ASN A 28 -19.62 -5.53 43.93
C ASN A 28 -18.44 -6.26 43.23
N THR A 29 -17.32 -5.54 43.10
CA THR A 29 -16.04 -5.92 42.47
C THR A 29 -15.01 -6.60 43.40
N GLN A 30 -15.40 -7.15 44.55
CA GLN A 30 -14.41 -7.71 45.51
C GLN A 30 -14.49 -9.22 45.78
N GLU A 31 -15.55 -9.93 45.36
CA GLU A 31 -15.67 -11.39 45.61
C GLU A 31 -15.38 -12.28 44.39
N ASN A 32 -15.24 -11.72 43.18
CA ASN A 32 -14.96 -12.52 41.97
C ASN A 32 -13.46 -12.70 41.65
N HIS A 33 -12.55 -12.03 42.36
CA HIS A 33 -11.10 -12.22 42.17
C HIS A 33 -10.56 -13.51 42.83
N SER A 34 -11.21 -14.04 43.87
CA SER A 34 -10.71 -15.23 44.59
C SER A 34 -11.03 -16.55 43.88
N HIS A 35 -12.06 -16.59 43.03
CA HIS A 35 -12.44 -17.80 42.29
C HIS A 35 -11.65 -17.99 40.97
N PHE A 36 -11.05 -16.94 40.41
CA PHE A 36 -10.26 -17.01 39.18
C PHE A 36 -8.80 -17.43 39.42
N LEU A 37 -8.27 -17.18 40.62
CA LEU A 37 -6.88 -17.52 40.98
C LEU A 37 -6.69 -18.96 41.47
N GLY A 38 -7.77 -19.69 41.78
CA GLY A 38 -7.72 -21.05 42.33
C GLY A 38 -7.40 -22.17 41.33
N ASN A 39 -7.38 -21.89 40.02
CA ASN A 39 -7.12 -22.89 38.96
C ASN A 39 -5.78 -22.67 38.22
N LEU A 40 -4.88 -21.83 38.75
CA LEU A 40 -3.58 -21.48 38.12
C LEU A 40 -2.40 -22.39 38.54
N ASP A 41 -2.68 -23.47 39.29
CA ASP A 41 -1.67 -24.46 39.72
C ASP A 41 -1.42 -25.59 38.69
N GLN A 42 -2.06 -25.55 37.51
CA GLN A 42 -1.84 -26.52 36.41
C GLN A 42 -1.25 -25.90 35.14
N VAL A 43 -0.83 -24.64 35.17
CA VAL A 43 -0.33 -23.89 34.00
C VAL A 43 1.18 -23.72 34.11
N SER A 44 1.90 -24.00 33.03
CA SER A 44 3.37 -24.01 32.99
C SER A 44 3.96 -22.61 33.24
N ASP A 45 5.19 -22.54 33.78
CA ASP A 45 5.87 -21.26 34.04
C ASP A 45 6.11 -20.43 32.76
N ILE A 46 6.07 -21.06 31.58
CA ILE A 46 6.17 -20.40 30.28
C ILE A 46 4.89 -19.61 29.95
N GLU A 47 3.72 -20.17 30.22
CA GLU A 47 2.42 -19.52 29.99
C GLU A 47 2.14 -18.42 31.01
N LYS A 48 2.62 -18.57 32.26
CA LYS A 48 2.60 -17.50 33.27
C LYS A 48 3.45 -16.30 32.86
N ASN A 49 4.63 -16.56 32.28
CA ASN A 49 5.49 -15.50 31.76
C ASN A 49 4.90 -14.82 30.52
N ALA A 50 4.26 -15.57 29.62
CA ALA A 50 3.54 -15.00 28.47
C ALA A 50 2.39 -14.08 28.92
N PHE A 51 1.60 -14.47 29.92
CA PHE A 51 0.52 -13.64 30.46
C PHE A 51 1.02 -12.34 31.11
N VAL A 52 2.14 -12.39 31.85
CA VAL A 52 2.78 -11.19 32.43
C VAL A 52 3.31 -10.25 31.35
N VAL A 53 3.80 -10.78 30.23
CA VAL A 53 4.25 -9.98 29.09
C VAL A 53 3.05 -9.34 28.36
N THR A 54 1.97 -10.08 28.13
CA THR A 54 0.73 -9.55 27.53
C THR A 54 0.08 -8.49 28.41
N GLN A 55 0.07 -8.67 29.73
CA GLN A 55 -0.43 -7.66 30.67
C GLN A 55 0.44 -6.39 30.64
N LYS A 56 1.77 -6.51 30.58
CA LYS A 56 2.67 -5.35 30.41
C LYS A 56 2.46 -4.62 29.09
N ILE A 57 2.14 -5.33 28.01
CA ILE A 57 1.83 -4.73 26.71
C ILE A 57 0.50 -3.98 26.76
N LEU A 58 -0.52 -4.56 27.41
CA LEU A 58 -1.82 -3.91 27.62
C LEU A 58 -1.73 -2.70 28.53
N ASP A 59 -0.98 -2.79 29.63
CA ASP A 59 -0.76 -1.66 30.56
C ASP A 59 0.05 -0.55 29.89
N ASN A 60 1.05 -0.88 29.08
CA ASN A 60 1.77 0.11 28.26
C ASN A 60 0.88 0.72 27.17
N GLY A 61 -0.01 -0.06 26.55
CA GLY A 61 -1.00 0.42 25.58
C GLY A 61 -1.99 1.40 26.22
N TRP A 62 -2.54 1.05 27.39
CA TRP A 62 -3.44 1.90 28.16
C TRP A 62 -2.76 3.17 28.67
N ASN A 63 -1.51 3.09 29.16
CA ASN A 63 -0.75 4.27 29.56
C ASN A 63 -0.43 5.18 28.37
N LYS A 64 -0.21 4.62 27.18
CA LYS A 64 0.02 5.39 25.95
C LYS A 64 -1.26 6.06 25.45
N ILE A 65 -2.41 5.37 25.54
CA ILE A 65 -3.73 5.94 25.24
C ILE A 65 -4.08 7.04 26.25
N ALA A 66 -3.86 6.82 27.55
CA ALA A 66 -4.08 7.83 28.58
C ALA A 66 -3.18 9.06 28.39
N SER A 67 -1.89 8.85 28.07
CA SER A 67 -0.93 9.91 27.71
C SER A 67 -1.35 10.69 26.47
N THR A 68 -1.87 10.01 25.43
CA THR A 68 -2.39 10.67 24.23
C THR A 68 -3.66 11.46 24.52
N ILE A 69 -4.58 10.93 25.32
CA ILE A 69 -5.80 11.64 25.73
C ILE A 69 -5.44 12.86 26.59
N GLU A 70 -4.51 12.73 27.53
CA GLU A 70 -4.04 13.84 28.39
C GLU A 70 -3.38 14.94 27.56
N LYS A 71 -2.53 14.58 26.58
CA LYS A 71 -1.94 15.54 25.62
C LYS A 71 -2.98 16.17 24.69
N SER A 72 -4.00 15.42 24.27
CA SER A 72 -5.12 15.97 23.49
C SER A 72 -5.95 16.95 24.32
N PHE A 73 -6.15 16.68 25.61
CA PHE A 73 -6.81 17.62 26.52
C PHE A 73 -5.94 18.85 26.82
N GLU A 74 -4.62 18.70 26.98
CA GLU A 74 -3.69 19.83 27.10
C GLU A 74 -3.67 20.68 25.82
N HIS A 75 -3.76 20.06 24.64
CA HIS A 75 -3.83 20.77 23.36
C HIS A 75 -5.17 21.51 23.18
N VAL A 76 -6.29 20.88 23.53
CA VAL A 76 -7.61 21.52 23.53
C VAL A 76 -7.68 22.66 24.55
N ASN A 77 -7.10 22.48 25.75
CA ASN A 77 -7.04 23.53 26.76
C ASN A 77 -6.11 24.67 26.33
N GLY A 78 -5.00 24.36 25.66
CA GLY A 78 -4.10 25.33 25.04
C GLY A 78 -4.78 26.13 23.92
N SER A 79 -5.52 25.47 23.02
CA SER A 79 -6.30 26.13 21.96
C SER A 79 -7.43 27.00 22.50
N ILE A 80 -8.11 26.56 23.58
CA ILE A 80 -9.13 27.38 24.26
C ILE A 80 -8.48 28.59 24.95
N GLN A 81 -7.30 28.42 25.58
CA GLN A 81 -6.57 29.51 26.21
C GLN A 81 -6.04 30.51 25.16
N ASP A 82 -5.58 30.02 24.01
CA ASP A 82 -5.12 30.84 22.88
C ASP A 82 -6.28 31.58 22.22
N ASP A 83 -7.45 30.96 22.07
CA ASP A 83 -8.66 31.65 21.61
C ASP A 83 -9.10 32.72 22.62
N VAL A 84 -9.13 32.42 23.92
CA VAL A 84 -9.44 33.41 24.97
C VAL A 84 -8.43 34.57 24.99
N ASN A 85 -7.14 34.31 24.74
CA ASN A 85 -6.12 35.35 24.63
C ASN A 85 -6.22 36.15 23.32
N LYS A 86 -6.68 35.52 22.23
CA LYS A 86 -6.94 36.16 20.93
C LYS A 86 -8.15 37.09 20.99
N TYR A 87 -9.14 36.81 21.84
CA TYR A 87 -10.30 37.69 22.08
C TYR A 87 -10.06 38.76 23.17
N ASN A 88 -9.10 38.58 24.09
CA ASN A 88 -8.80 39.56 25.14
C ASN A 88 -7.90 40.74 24.71
N ASN A 89 -7.27 40.69 23.54
CA ASN A 89 -6.35 41.73 23.04
C ASN A 89 -6.87 42.56 21.84
N LEU A 90 -8.16 42.47 21.51
CA LEU A 90 -8.78 43.35 20.52
C LEU A 90 -9.19 44.68 21.15
N HIS A 91 -8.41 45.73 20.86
CA HIS A 91 -8.80 47.13 21.07
C HIS A 91 -10.07 47.43 20.27
N ILE A 92 -11.20 47.63 20.96
CA ILE A 92 -12.41 48.17 20.35
C ILE A 92 -12.17 49.67 20.15
N HIS A 93 -11.81 50.05 18.93
CA HIS A 93 -12.02 51.40 18.43
C HIS A 93 -13.44 51.49 17.86
N ASP A 94 -14.23 52.33 18.52
CA ASP A 94 -15.61 52.64 18.21
C ASP A 94 -15.66 53.60 17.01
N THR A 95 -16.21 53.14 15.89
CA THR A 95 -16.68 53.97 14.77
C THR A 95 -17.90 53.33 14.12
N SER A 96 -19.07 53.76 14.59
CA SER A 96 -20.26 54.22 13.84
C SER A 96 -20.75 53.47 12.58
N LEU A 97 -22.06 53.17 12.64
CA LEU A 97 -23.07 53.08 11.54
C LEU A 97 -22.91 51.87 10.59
N ASN A 98 -23.94 51.13 10.16
CA ASN A 98 -25.34 51.44 9.94
C ASN A 98 -26.14 50.14 9.64
N LEU A 99 -27.47 50.22 9.75
CA LEU A 99 -28.53 49.38 9.13
C LEU A 99 -28.72 47.95 9.69
N ASP A 100 -29.73 47.71 10.52
CA ASP A 100 -31.19 47.64 10.26
C ASP A 100 -31.64 46.26 9.73
N LYS A 101 -32.40 45.57 10.58
CA LYS A 101 -33.34 44.52 10.20
C LYS A 101 -34.64 44.78 10.92
N THR A 102 -35.58 45.31 10.16
CA THR A 102 -37.01 45.12 10.33
C THR A 102 -37.41 44.02 9.31
N HIS A 103 -38.41 43.16 9.47
CA HIS A 103 -39.68 43.17 10.19
C HIS A 103 -40.11 41.73 10.48
N ASP A 104 -41.02 41.56 11.44
CA ASP A 104 -42.17 40.68 11.21
C ASP A 104 -43.44 41.25 11.88
N LEU A 105 -44.53 41.25 11.12
CA LEU A 105 -45.83 41.87 11.39
C LEU A 105 -46.79 40.86 12.05
N GLN A 106 -47.54 41.26 13.08
CA GLN A 106 -48.93 40.82 13.26
C GLN A 106 -49.81 41.93 13.87
N PHE A 107 -50.95 42.13 13.22
CA PHE A 107 -52.05 43.04 13.56
C PHE A 107 -52.84 42.60 14.81
N LEU A 108 -53.22 43.55 15.66
CA LEU A 108 -54.63 43.90 16.02
C LEU A 108 -54.66 45.03 17.07
N SER A 109 -55.46 46.05 16.76
CA SER A 109 -55.91 47.24 17.52
C SER A 109 -56.72 46.92 18.80
N PRO A 110 -57.35 47.89 19.51
CA PRO A 110 -57.06 49.31 19.78
C PRO A 110 -57.11 49.63 21.30
N ASP A 111 -56.56 50.76 21.77
CA ASP A 111 -57.27 51.74 22.62
C ASP A 111 -56.36 52.76 23.33
N LYS A 112 -56.84 54.01 23.28
CA LYS A 112 -56.69 55.12 24.24
C LYS A 112 -55.29 55.69 24.53
N ALA A 113 -55.04 56.86 23.94
CA ALA A 113 -54.45 58.01 24.64
C ALA A 113 -54.90 59.28 23.89
N GLN A 114 -56.04 59.86 24.24
CA GLN A 114 -56.12 61.06 25.07
C GLN A 114 -55.14 62.17 24.65
N PHE A 115 -55.71 63.11 23.90
CA PHE A 115 -55.33 64.51 23.76
C PHE A 115 -54.62 65.07 25.00
N VAL A 116 -53.40 65.57 24.80
CA VAL A 116 -52.91 66.77 25.48
C VAL A 116 -52.20 67.59 24.41
N GLU A 117 -52.88 68.61 23.91
CA GLU A 117 -52.27 69.68 23.12
C GLU A 117 -51.40 70.56 24.04
N PRO A 118 -50.15 70.86 23.68
CA PRO A 118 -49.53 72.12 24.02
C PRO A 118 -49.56 72.99 22.75
N THR A 119 -50.49 73.94 22.74
CA THR A 119 -50.56 75.01 21.74
C THR A 119 -49.22 75.74 21.68
N PRO A 120 -48.52 75.81 20.54
CA PRO A 120 -47.47 76.80 20.36
C PRO A 120 -48.18 78.12 20.06
N THR A 121 -48.14 79.03 21.03
CA THR A 121 -48.37 80.47 20.82
C THR A 121 -47.40 80.96 19.75
N ILE A 122 -47.86 80.97 18.50
CA ILE A 122 -47.28 81.83 17.48
C ILE A 122 -47.73 83.23 17.87
N ASN A 123 -46.75 84.07 18.20
CA ASN A 123 -46.90 85.51 18.28
C ASN A 123 -47.43 85.98 16.92
N GLN A 124 -48.75 86.09 16.78
CA GLN A 124 -49.34 87.06 15.89
C GLN A 124 -48.86 88.42 16.39
N GLU A 125 -47.73 88.90 15.85
CA GLU A 125 -47.62 90.33 15.63
C GLU A 125 -48.91 90.71 14.89
N ALA A 126 -49.73 91.50 15.58
CA ALA A 126 -51.04 91.90 15.10
C ALA A 126 -50.87 92.59 13.75
N ILE A 127 -51.05 91.84 12.67
CA ILE A 127 -51.43 92.39 11.38
C ILE A 127 -52.75 93.08 11.67
N MET A 128 -52.69 94.41 11.76
CA MET A 128 -53.89 95.22 11.91
C MET A 128 -54.84 94.79 10.78
N PRO A 129 -56.07 94.31 11.08
CA PRO A 129 -57.04 94.08 10.03
C PRO A 129 -57.16 95.37 9.21
N LEU A 130 -57.39 95.29 7.90
CA LEU A 130 -57.52 96.47 7.02
C LEU A 130 -58.46 97.52 7.66
N ASN A 131 -59.52 97.02 8.32
CA ASN A 131 -60.46 97.75 9.18
C ASN A 131 -59.87 98.58 10.34
N ALA A 132 -58.75 98.18 10.96
CA ALA A 132 -58.08 98.92 12.03
C ALA A 132 -57.15 100.01 11.49
N MET A 133 -56.54 99.80 10.32
CA MET A 133 -55.59 100.75 9.73
C MET A 133 -56.33 101.85 8.94
N VAL A 134 -57.35 101.50 8.16
CA VAL A 134 -58.26 102.44 7.47
C VAL A 134 -59.01 103.36 8.44
N ARG A 135 -59.38 102.85 9.64
CA ARG A 135 -60.02 103.64 10.72
C ARG A 135 -59.03 104.41 11.60
N SER A 136 -57.76 104.01 11.67
CA SER A 136 -56.72 104.72 12.45
C SER A 136 -56.38 106.10 11.87
N VAL A 137 -56.73 106.36 10.61
CA VAL A 137 -56.53 107.65 9.94
C VAL A 137 -57.40 108.78 10.54
N GLY A 138 -58.44 108.45 11.32
CA GLY A 138 -59.25 109.40 12.09
C GLY A 138 -58.91 109.54 13.58
N GLY A 139 -57.79 108.97 14.07
CA GLY A 139 -57.62 108.62 15.48
C GLY A 139 -56.43 109.19 16.29
N SER A 140 -55.53 110.01 15.74
CA SER A 140 -54.37 110.50 16.50
C SER A 140 -54.08 112.00 16.34
N GLY A 141 -54.71 112.80 17.22
CA GLY A 141 -54.18 114.03 17.81
C GLY A 141 -54.18 115.32 16.97
N TYR A 142 -55.24 116.13 17.07
CA TYR A 142 -55.17 117.56 17.45
C TYR A 142 -56.59 118.08 17.77
N ASP A 143 -56.79 118.48 19.02
CA ASP A 143 -58.01 119.03 19.62
C ASP A 143 -58.48 120.34 18.97
N VAL A 144 -59.69 120.35 18.40
CA VAL A 144 -60.65 121.47 18.52
C VAL A 144 -62.09 120.91 18.45
N TYR A 145 -62.58 120.29 19.52
CA TYR A 145 -64.03 120.13 19.76
C TYR A 145 -64.41 120.19 21.24
N GLN A 146 -64.34 121.40 21.81
CA GLN A 146 -65.33 121.86 22.78
C GLN A 146 -65.70 123.32 22.51
N PRO A 147 -66.99 123.63 22.38
CA PRO A 147 -67.56 124.79 23.04
C PRO A 147 -68.58 124.33 24.07
N ALA A 148 -68.32 124.63 25.34
CA ALA A 148 -69.37 124.69 26.35
C ALA A 148 -70.22 125.94 26.07
N TYR A 149 -71.48 125.77 25.66
CA TYR A 149 -72.53 126.74 25.95
C TYR A 149 -73.77 126.00 26.46
N SER A 150 -73.94 126.05 27.77
CA SER A 150 -75.17 125.71 28.48
C SER A 150 -75.90 126.99 28.93
N ASN A 151 -77.01 127.31 28.23
CA ASN A 151 -78.26 127.89 28.77
C ASN A 151 -78.28 129.38 29.28
N PRO A 152 -79.47 130.01 29.51
CA PRO A 152 -80.32 130.67 28.50
C PRO A 152 -80.77 132.10 28.88
N ALA A 153 -81.26 132.89 27.92
CA ALA A 153 -82.41 133.80 28.14
C ALA A 153 -82.97 134.33 26.82
N TRP A 154 -84.21 133.93 26.52
CA TRP A 154 -85.13 134.73 25.72
C TRP A 154 -85.63 135.90 26.57
N GLY A 155 -85.59 137.12 26.04
CA GLY A 155 -86.25 138.26 26.68
C GLY A 155 -85.93 139.63 26.06
N VAL A 156 -86.81 140.09 25.18
CA VAL A 156 -87.25 141.50 25.02
C VAL A 156 -86.32 142.50 24.29
N VAL A 157 -86.80 142.86 23.08
CA VAL A 157 -86.88 144.22 22.47
C VAL A 157 -85.59 144.98 22.13
N GLY A 158 -85.37 145.11 20.82
CA GLY A 158 -85.39 146.41 20.13
C GLY A 158 -84.08 147.19 20.02
N GLY A 159 -83.73 147.54 18.78
CA GLY A 159 -83.12 148.84 18.48
C GLY A 159 -81.63 148.86 18.11
N ALA A 160 -81.41 149.06 16.81
CA ALA A 160 -80.53 150.08 16.23
C ALA A 160 -78.98 150.03 16.43
N MET A 161 -78.34 149.89 15.26
CA MET A 161 -77.14 150.59 14.76
C MET A 161 -75.75 150.30 15.37
N GLY A 162 -74.79 150.08 14.46
CA GLY A 162 -73.37 150.26 14.74
C GLY A 162 -72.44 149.64 13.69
N ILE A 163 -72.12 150.41 12.66
CA ILE A 163 -71.03 150.13 11.70
C ILE A 163 -69.69 150.28 12.43
N ALA A 164 -68.84 149.24 12.38
CA ALA A 164 -67.36 149.26 12.36
C ALA A 164 -66.77 148.05 13.11
N GLY A 165 -66.29 147.06 12.35
CA GLY A 165 -65.61 145.87 12.85
C GLY A 165 -65.04 145.04 11.70
N LEU A 166 -64.35 145.71 10.79
CA LEU A 166 -63.54 145.11 9.72
C LEU A 166 -62.23 144.58 10.35
N PHE A 167 -61.84 143.37 9.92
CA PHE A 167 -60.57 142.65 10.11
C PHE A 167 -60.44 141.67 11.32
N PHE A 168 -60.29 140.39 10.93
CA PHE A 168 -59.85 139.16 11.65
C PHE A 168 -60.91 138.12 12.12
N GLY A 169 -60.75 136.87 11.62
CA GLY A 169 -61.36 135.60 12.11
C GLY A 169 -62.00 134.77 10.98
N GLY A 170 -61.86 133.45 10.82
CA GLY A 170 -61.22 132.37 11.58
C GLY A 170 -61.53 131.01 10.90
N SER A 171 -60.64 130.04 11.10
CA SER A 171 -60.44 128.75 10.42
C SER A 171 -61.30 127.60 10.94
N ASN A 172 -62.33 127.17 10.19
CA ASN A 172 -62.98 125.84 10.25
C ASN A 172 -64.15 125.79 9.25
N THR A 173 -63.86 125.77 7.94
CA THR A 173 -64.90 125.56 6.93
C THR A 173 -64.92 124.09 6.49
N PRO A 174 -66.08 123.52 6.11
CA PRO A 174 -66.17 122.15 5.59
C PRO A 174 -65.16 121.83 4.48
N GLY A 175 -64.80 122.83 3.65
CA GLY A 175 -63.80 122.69 2.59
C GLY A 175 -62.36 122.54 3.07
N SER A 176 -61.96 123.11 4.21
CA SER A 176 -60.59 122.99 4.72
C SER A 176 -60.34 121.65 5.41
N ILE A 177 -61.36 121.06 6.05
CA ILE A 177 -61.27 119.73 6.69
C ILE A 177 -61.17 118.63 5.63
N ALA A 178 -62.00 118.71 4.59
CA ALA A 178 -61.95 117.80 3.44
C ALA A 178 -60.61 117.83 2.70
N HIS A 179 -59.95 118.99 2.61
CA HIS A 179 -58.66 119.11 1.92
C HIS A 179 -57.53 118.38 2.66
N LYS A 180 -57.52 118.46 4.00
CA LYS A 180 -56.57 117.73 4.85
C LYS A 180 -56.81 116.22 4.80
N ALA A 181 -58.07 115.78 4.80
CA ALA A 181 -58.41 114.37 4.64
C ALA A 181 -57.89 113.83 3.29
N ARG A 182 -58.12 114.55 2.20
CA ARG A 182 -57.55 114.18 0.89
C ARG A 182 -56.02 114.03 0.92
N GLU A 183 -55.29 114.96 1.53
CA GLU A 183 -53.83 114.87 1.68
C GLU A 183 -53.41 113.62 2.47
N GLN A 184 -54.11 113.28 3.55
CA GLN A 184 -53.83 112.08 4.34
C GLN A 184 -54.09 110.77 3.56
N PHE A 185 -55.10 110.74 2.70
CA PHE A 185 -55.33 109.60 1.81
C PHE A 185 -54.19 109.46 0.80
N HIS A 186 -53.72 110.56 0.20
CA HIS A 186 -52.59 110.54 -0.72
C HIS A 186 -51.35 109.89 -0.10
N ASP A 187 -50.99 110.27 1.13
CA ASP A 187 -49.84 109.72 1.87
C ASP A 187 -49.94 108.20 2.14
N LYS A 188 -51.13 107.63 2.05
CA LYS A 188 -51.42 106.21 2.35
C LYS A 188 -52.01 105.44 1.17
N SER A 189 -52.20 106.09 0.04
CA SER A 189 -52.87 105.54 -1.14
C SER A 189 -52.12 104.36 -1.76
N ASP A 190 -50.78 104.39 -1.74
CA ASP A 190 -49.93 103.29 -2.20
C ASP A 190 -50.22 102.00 -1.42
N TYR A 191 -50.30 102.08 -0.10
CA TYR A 191 -50.59 100.93 0.76
C TYR A 191 -51.98 100.35 0.48
N VAL A 192 -53.01 101.20 0.30
CA VAL A 192 -54.37 100.74 -0.04
C VAL A 192 -54.38 100.01 -1.39
N GLY A 193 -53.63 100.53 -2.36
CA GLY A 193 -53.41 99.84 -3.64
C GLY A 193 -52.72 98.49 -3.46
N GLU A 194 -51.62 98.43 -2.69
CA GLU A 194 -50.86 97.19 -2.49
C GLU A 194 -51.71 96.08 -1.85
N GLN A 195 -52.59 96.43 -0.91
CA GLN A 195 -53.43 95.45 -0.22
C GLN A 195 -54.58 94.91 -1.09
N ILE A 196 -55.13 95.73 -2.02
CA ILE A 196 -56.35 95.39 -2.79
C ILE A 196 -56.06 95.07 -4.25
N LEU A 197 -55.14 95.80 -4.89
CA LEU A 197 -54.72 95.61 -6.29
C LEU A 197 -53.41 94.85 -6.42
N GLY A 198 -52.64 94.69 -5.33
CA GLY A 198 -51.31 94.07 -5.36
C GLY A 198 -50.21 95.01 -5.90
N ARG A 199 -50.53 96.30 -6.07
CA ARG A 199 -49.61 97.37 -6.48
C ARG A 199 -50.02 98.72 -5.90
N PRO A 200 -49.09 99.68 -5.74
CA PRO A 200 -49.44 101.05 -5.39
C PRO A 200 -50.50 101.67 -6.32
N LEU A 201 -51.35 102.55 -5.77
CA LEU A 201 -52.26 103.35 -6.59
C LEU A 201 -51.45 104.32 -7.46
N THR A 202 -51.84 104.47 -8.72
CA THR A 202 -51.24 105.48 -9.60
C THR A 202 -51.56 106.88 -9.07
N ALA A 203 -50.74 107.87 -9.44
CA ALA A 203 -51.00 109.27 -9.09
C ALA A 203 -52.40 109.74 -9.55
N GLN A 204 -52.93 109.17 -10.63
CA GLN A 204 -54.27 109.47 -11.12
C GLN A 204 -55.37 108.84 -10.24
N GLU A 205 -55.24 107.55 -9.90
CA GLU A 205 -56.16 106.86 -8.99
C GLU A 205 -56.14 107.50 -7.60
N SER A 206 -54.95 107.81 -7.07
CA SER A 206 -54.76 108.50 -5.79
C SER A 206 -55.47 109.86 -5.76
N ASN A 207 -55.42 110.63 -6.86
CA ASN A 207 -56.15 111.89 -7.01
C ASN A 207 -57.67 111.71 -7.10
N GLN A 208 -58.13 110.75 -7.91
CA GLN A 208 -59.55 110.45 -8.07
C GLN A 208 -60.19 110.02 -6.74
N TYR A 209 -59.55 109.08 -6.03
CA TYR A 209 -60.04 108.62 -4.75
C TYR A 209 -59.84 109.66 -3.64
N GLY A 210 -58.77 110.46 -3.71
CA GLY A 210 -58.58 111.64 -2.86
C GLY A 210 -59.69 112.70 -3.05
N ASP A 211 -60.20 112.87 -4.26
CA ASP A 211 -61.38 113.70 -4.54
C ASP A 211 -62.67 113.11 -3.96
N ILE A 212 -62.81 111.78 -3.92
CA ILE A 212 -63.92 111.09 -3.23
C ILE A 212 -63.85 111.30 -1.72
N VAL A 213 -62.67 111.14 -1.11
CA VAL A 213 -62.43 111.50 0.31
C VAL A 213 -62.79 112.95 0.58
N TYR A 214 -62.32 113.87 -0.28
CA TYR A 214 -62.67 115.29 -0.18
C TYR A 214 -64.20 115.50 -0.25
N GLY A 215 -64.88 114.87 -1.20
CA GLY A 215 -66.31 114.99 -1.43
C GLY A 215 -67.15 114.50 -0.25
N CYS A 216 -66.93 113.27 0.20
CA CYS A 216 -67.68 112.66 1.31
C CYS A 216 -67.44 113.40 2.64
N VAL A 217 -66.19 113.72 2.97
CA VAL A 217 -65.85 114.46 4.20
C VAL A 217 -66.47 115.86 4.17
N LYS A 218 -66.44 116.56 3.03
CA LYS A 218 -67.05 117.90 2.89
C LYS A 218 -68.56 117.88 3.03
N HIS A 219 -69.23 116.89 2.42
CA HIS A 219 -70.68 116.71 2.46
C HIS A 219 -71.18 116.45 3.89
N ASP A 220 -70.57 115.51 4.61
CA ASP A 220 -71.06 115.14 5.95
C ASP A 220 -70.73 116.19 7.01
N THR A 221 -69.67 116.97 6.79
CA THR A 221 -69.36 118.16 7.60
C THR A 221 -70.42 119.27 7.42
N GLN A 222 -71.18 119.31 6.31
CA GLN A 222 -72.25 120.29 6.08
C GLN A 222 -73.62 119.89 6.66
N HIS A 223 -73.90 118.59 6.77
CA HIS A 223 -75.26 118.10 7.05
C HIS A 223 -75.49 117.52 8.46
N MET A 224 -74.44 117.23 9.24
CA MET A 224 -74.60 116.44 10.48
C MET A 224 -74.19 117.14 11.79
N GLY A 225 -73.87 118.43 11.77
CA GLY A 225 -73.52 119.19 12.98
C GLY A 225 -72.18 118.76 13.62
N PRO A 226 -71.74 119.47 14.69
CA PRO A 226 -70.34 119.53 15.09
C PRO A 226 -69.68 118.24 15.63
N TYR A 227 -70.40 117.16 15.93
CA TYR A 227 -69.81 116.04 16.68
C TYR A 227 -69.54 114.73 15.91
N ASN A 228 -70.07 114.51 14.69
CA ASN A 228 -69.86 113.25 13.93
C ASN A 228 -69.57 113.37 12.42
N GLY A 229 -69.65 114.56 11.80
CA GLY A 229 -69.61 114.71 10.33
C GLY A 229 -68.33 114.22 9.61
N PRO A 230 -67.11 114.66 9.99
CA PRO A 230 -65.91 114.37 9.19
C PRO A 230 -65.43 112.91 9.21
N LYS A 231 -65.56 112.22 10.35
CA LYS A 231 -65.15 110.82 10.50
C LYS A 231 -66.06 109.88 9.70
N GLN A 232 -67.37 110.15 9.72
CA GLN A 232 -68.33 109.36 8.96
C GLN A 232 -68.09 109.51 7.45
N GLY A 233 -67.82 110.73 6.98
CA GLY A 233 -67.45 110.97 5.58
C GLY A 233 -66.11 110.33 5.16
N TRP A 234 -65.16 110.15 6.09
CA TRP A 234 -63.95 109.36 5.84
C TRP A 234 -64.26 107.87 5.71
N ASP A 235 -65.01 107.31 6.67
CA ASP A 235 -65.38 105.89 6.68
C ASP A 235 -66.26 105.52 5.46
N ASP A 236 -67.11 106.43 4.99
CA ASP A 236 -67.92 106.25 3.79
C ASP A 236 -67.09 106.39 2.50
N ALA A 237 -66.14 107.34 2.45
CA ALA A 237 -65.19 107.44 1.34
C ALA A 237 -64.31 106.20 1.22
N MET A 238 -63.75 105.72 2.34
CA MET A 238 -62.91 104.54 2.33
C MET A 238 -63.70 103.28 1.96
N ARG A 239 -64.92 103.10 2.46
CA ARG A 239 -65.81 102.02 1.99
C ARG A 239 -66.05 102.09 0.48
N GLN A 240 -66.27 103.29 -0.07
CA GLN A 240 -66.45 103.46 -1.51
C GLN A 240 -65.17 103.12 -2.29
N ILE A 241 -64.01 103.59 -1.82
CA ILE A 241 -62.71 103.36 -2.46
C ILE A 241 -62.33 101.87 -2.43
N THR A 242 -62.46 101.22 -1.28
CA THR A 242 -62.20 99.78 -1.11
C THR A 242 -63.17 98.97 -1.98
N PHE A 243 -64.44 99.37 -2.05
CA PHE A 243 -65.43 98.75 -2.92
C PHE A 243 -65.08 98.90 -4.41
N ASP A 244 -64.75 100.11 -4.87
CA ASP A 244 -64.39 100.40 -6.27
C ASP A 244 -63.12 99.66 -6.70
N LEU A 245 -62.10 99.61 -5.82
CA LEU A 245 -60.85 98.89 -6.06
C LEU A 245 -61.06 97.37 -6.08
N ALA A 246 -61.78 96.82 -5.11
CA ALA A 246 -62.05 95.38 -5.02
C ALA A 246 -62.89 94.86 -6.20
N HIS A 247 -63.82 95.67 -6.72
CA HIS A 247 -64.63 95.34 -7.89
C HIS A 247 -63.96 95.67 -9.23
N SER A 248 -62.70 96.11 -9.22
CA SER A 248 -61.97 96.41 -10.45
C SER A 248 -61.63 95.14 -11.25
N GLN A 249 -61.51 95.30 -12.56
CA GLN A 249 -61.05 94.22 -13.45
C GLN A 249 -59.63 93.74 -13.08
N GLU A 250 -58.80 94.64 -12.55
CA GLU A 250 -57.44 94.32 -12.13
C GLU A 250 -57.40 93.39 -10.92
N THR A 251 -58.22 93.66 -9.89
CA THR A 251 -58.37 92.76 -8.73
C THR A 251 -58.86 91.38 -9.16
N THR A 252 -59.83 91.33 -10.10
CA THR A 252 -60.31 90.06 -10.68
C THR A 252 -59.17 89.28 -11.36
N ASN A 253 -58.32 89.96 -12.14
CA ASN A 253 -57.17 89.33 -12.79
C ASN A 253 -56.12 88.85 -11.78
N GLN A 254 -55.88 89.61 -10.70
CA GLN A 254 -54.94 89.24 -9.64
C GLN A 254 -55.42 88.03 -8.84
N LEU A 255 -56.70 88.00 -8.46
CA LEU A 255 -57.32 86.83 -7.81
C LEU A 255 -57.25 85.60 -8.72
N ASN A 256 -57.55 85.74 -10.01
CA ASN A 256 -57.40 84.64 -10.96
C ASN A 256 -55.93 84.16 -11.05
N THR A 257 -54.97 85.09 -11.09
CA THR A 257 -53.53 84.77 -11.10
C THR A 257 -53.09 84.06 -9.81
N ILE A 258 -53.64 84.43 -8.65
CA ILE A 258 -53.39 83.74 -7.38
C ILE A 258 -53.87 82.29 -7.46
N TYR A 259 -55.11 82.04 -7.87
CA TYR A 259 -55.66 80.69 -7.98
C TYR A 259 -54.95 79.85 -9.05
N GLU A 260 -54.58 80.44 -10.19
CA GLU A 260 -53.79 79.75 -11.22
C GLU A 260 -52.41 79.37 -10.68
N ASN A 261 -51.72 80.27 -9.97
CA ASN A 261 -50.39 80.00 -9.43
C ASN A 261 -50.38 79.10 -8.19
N THR A 262 -51.46 79.01 -7.43
CA THR A 262 -51.52 78.23 -6.17
C THR A 262 -52.31 76.93 -6.28
N LEU A 263 -53.27 76.84 -7.21
CA LEU A 263 -54.13 75.66 -7.42
C LEU A 263 -54.14 75.13 -8.85
N ASN A 264 -53.51 75.83 -9.81
CA ASN A 264 -53.48 75.50 -11.23
C ASN A 264 -54.87 75.50 -11.88
N GLN A 265 -55.76 76.35 -11.35
CA GLN A 265 -57.14 76.46 -11.79
C GLN A 265 -57.55 77.93 -11.79
N PRO A 266 -58.35 78.38 -12.77
CA PRO A 266 -58.92 79.71 -12.72
C PRO A 266 -59.86 79.83 -11.51
N ILE A 267 -59.94 81.03 -10.94
CA ILE A 267 -60.86 81.29 -9.83
C ILE A 267 -62.30 81.13 -10.32
N ASN A 268 -63.10 80.34 -9.61
CA ASN A 268 -64.51 80.15 -9.99
C ASN A 268 -65.37 81.35 -9.54
N ASN A 269 -66.54 81.53 -10.16
CA ASN A 269 -67.40 82.69 -9.88
C ASN A 269 -67.82 82.84 -8.41
N THR A 270 -67.94 81.74 -7.65
CA THR A 270 -68.34 81.79 -6.24
C THR A 270 -67.19 82.25 -5.36
N ALA A 271 -66.00 81.68 -5.55
CA ALA A 271 -64.78 82.09 -4.87
C ALA A 271 -64.41 83.54 -5.21
N LEU A 272 -64.49 83.91 -6.50
CA LEU A 272 -64.26 85.28 -6.96
C LEU A 272 -65.19 86.28 -6.26
N GLN A 273 -66.49 85.97 -6.17
CA GLN A 273 -67.43 86.85 -5.49
C GLN A 273 -67.17 86.93 -3.98
N ASN A 274 -66.81 85.82 -3.33
CA ASN A 274 -66.50 85.81 -1.91
C ASN A 274 -65.22 86.60 -1.59
N ASP A 275 -64.18 86.42 -2.40
CA ASP A 275 -62.89 87.09 -2.23
C ASP A 275 -63.01 88.59 -2.53
N ILE A 276 -63.77 88.99 -3.57
CA ILE A 276 -64.11 90.40 -3.84
C ILE A 276 -64.94 91.00 -2.69
N ASN A 277 -65.90 90.26 -2.14
CA ASN A 277 -66.69 90.73 -1.00
C ASN A 277 -65.82 90.89 0.26
N ALA A 278 -64.87 89.98 0.49
CA ALA A 278 -63.95 90.04 1.63
C ALA A 278 -62.96 91.21 1.50
N LEU A 279 -62.43 91.46 0.29
CA LEU A 279 -61.59 92.61 -0.01
C LEU A 279 -62.36 93.94 0.13
N SER A 280 -63.56 94.04 -0.45
CA SER A 280 -64.41 95.25 -0.39
C SER A 280 -64.94 95.56 1.01
N GLY A 281 -65.10 94.54 1.87
CA GLY A 281 -65.50 94.66 3.26
C GLY A 281 -64.35 94.92 4.24
N GLU A 282 -63.12 95.12 3.75
CA GLU A 282 -61.90 95.33 4.54
C GLU A 282 -61.59 94.17 5.52
N GLN A 283 -61.96 92.95 5.14
CA GLN A 283 -61.81 91.75 5.97
C GLN A 283 -60.48 91.00 5.71
N THR A 284 -59.86 91.20 4.56
CA THR A 284 -58.66 90.48 4.10
C THR A 284 -57.84 91.31 3.11
N SER A 285 -56.67 90.82 2.69
CA SER A 285 -55.82 91.36 1.63
C SER A 285 -55.55 90.33 0.53
N LEU A 286 -55.04 90.73 -0.64
CA LEU A 286 -54.63 89.77 -1.68
C LEU A 286 -53.54 88.79 -1.20
N ALA A 287 -52.66 89.23 -0.27
CA ALA A 287 -51.63 88.38 0.31
C ALA A 287 -52.23 87.34 1.28
N ASP A 288 -53.20 87.75 2.10
CA ASP A 288 -53.93 86.86 2.99
C ASP A 288 -54.73 85.82 2.20
N ILE A 289 -55.41 86.24 1.12
CA ILE A 289 -56.12 85.32 0.22
C ILE A 289 -55.15 84.32 -0.41
N ARG A 290 -53.99 84.76 -0.92
CA ARG A 290 -52.97 83.83 -1.46
C ARG A 290 -52.54 82.81 -0.41
N ASN A 291 -52.31 83.25 0.82
CA ASN A 291 -51.90 82.39 1.91
C ASN A 291 -52.99 81.37 2.30
N GLU A 292 -54.25 81.80 2.37
CA GLU A 292 -55.40 80.92 2.64
C GLU A 292 -55.60 79.89 1.52
N VAL A 293 -55.49 80.31 0.26
CA VAL A 293 -55.63 79.42 -0.90
C VAL A 293 -54.48 78.40 -0.97
N ALA A 294 -53.25 78.81 -0.69
CA ALA A 294 -52.07 77.93 -0.64
C ALA A 294 -52.14 76.90 0.50
N HIS A 295 -52.80 77.23 1.61
CA HIS A 295 -53.03 76.33 2.75
C HIS A 295 -54.38 75.59 2.68
N SER A 296 -55.08 75.68 1.56
CA SER A 296 -56.33 74.98 1.36
C SER A 296 -56.15 73.46 1.25
N GLN A 297 -57.21 72.72 1.55
CA GLN A 297 -57.24 71.27 1.36
C GLN A 297 -56.98 70.86 -0.10
N VAL A 298 -57.34 71.71 -1.06
CA VAL A 298 -57.14 71.45 -2.49
C VAL A 298 -55.64 71.52 -2.84
N ALA A 299 -54.93 72.55 -2.38
CA ALA A 299 -53.49 72.67 -2.54
C ALA A 299 -52.75 71.49 -1.87
N GLN A 300 -53.15 71.15 -0.64
CA GLN A 300 -52.60 70.01 0.10
C GLN A 300 -52.76 68.69 -0.68
N ASN A 301 -53.97 68.41 -1.16
CA ASN A 301 -54.25 67.19 -1.93
C ASN A 301 -53.44 67.14 -3.24
N TYR A 302 -53.30 68.28 -3.92
CA TYR A 302 -52.48 68.36 -5.13
C TYR A 302 -51.01 68.06 -4.82
N ILE A 303 -50.41 68.70 -3.81
CA ILE A 303 -49.00 68.47 -3.42
C ILE A 303 -48.77 67.00 -3.07
N LEU A 304 -49.67 66.39 -2.27
CA LEU A 304 -49.59 64.97 -1.93
C LEU A 304 -49.75 64.06 -3.16
N SER A 305 -50.58 64.44 -4.14
CA SER A 305 -50.70 63.70 -5.40
C SER A 305 -49.42 63.77 -6.24
N VAL A 306 -48.71 64.91 -6.23
CA VAL A 306 -47.41 65.07 -6.91
C VAL A 306 -46.36 64.19 -6.23
N VAL A 307 -46.29 64.19 -4.90
CA VAL A 307 -45.37 63.30 -4.17
C VAL A 307 -45.66 61.84 -4.49
N SER A 308 -46.94 61.45 -4.44
CA SER A 308 -47.33 60.07 -4.70
C SER A 308 -47.02 59.63 -6.14
N GLY A 309 -47.26 60.51 -7.11
CA GLY A 309 -47.00 60.24 -8.52
C GLY A 309 -45.51 60.23 -8.89
N VAL A 310 -44.68 61.04 -8.24
CA VAL A 310 -43.22 61.08 -8.53
C VAL A 310 -42.49 59.96 -7.81
N GLN A 311 -42.74 59.76 -6.51
CA GLN A 311 -41.96 58.84 -5.67
C GLN A 311 -42.52 57.41 -5.62
N ASP A 312 -43.63 57.14 -6.31
CA ASP A 312 -44.30 55.82 -6.33
C ASP A 312 -44.53 55.25 -4.92
N ARG A 313 -45.09 56.10 -4.06
CA ARG A 313 -45.51 55.73 -2.71
C ARG A 313 -46.74 56.51 -2.33
N GLN A 314 -47.51 56.00 -1.37
CA GLN A 314 -48.64 56.76 -0.84
C GLN A 314 -48.12 57.92 0.03
N ALA A 315 -48.28 59.16 -0.44
CA ALA A 315 -47.97 60.34 0.37
C ALA A 315 -49.13 60.65 1.33
N THR A 316 -48.80 61.06 2.54
CA THR A 316 -49.79 61.44 3.56
C THR A 316 -49.38 62.72 4.27
N VAL A 317 -50.34 63.42 4.86
CA VAL A 317 -50.07 64.64 5.63
C VAL A 317 -49.03 64.41 6.74
N ASN A 318 -49.05 63.23 7.36
CA ASN A 318 -48.14 62.90 8.46
C ASN A 318 -46.72 62.59 7.96
N THR A 319 -46.60 61.74 6.94
CA THR A 319 -45.30 61.28 6.41
C THR A 319 -44.55 62.36 5.63
N ASP A 320 -45.28 63.33 5.09
CA ASP A 320 -44.74 64.36 4.18
C ASP A 320 -44.83 65.77 4.76
N SER A 321 -45.16 65.89 6.05
CA SER A 321 -45.42 67.15 6.75
C SER A 321 -44.34 68.22 6.49
N GLY A 322 -43.05 67.87 6.54
CA GLY A 322 -41.96 68.81 6.30
C GLY A 322 -41.95 69.41 4.88
N PHE A 323 -42.06 68.57 3.85
CA PHE A 323 -42.12 69.02 2.45
C PHE A 323 -43.44 69.75 2.17
N LEU A 324 -44.55 69.24 2.71
CA LEU A 324 -45.88 69.79 2.56
C LEU A 324 -45.98 71.20 3.16
N THR A 325 -45.57 71.39 4.42
CA THR A 325 -45.58 72.69 5.10
C THR A 325 -44.65 73.69 4.40
N SER A 326 -43.43 73.30 4.03
CA SER A 326 -42.52 74.20 3.29
C SER A 326 -43.13 74.65 1.97
N THR A 327 -43.69 73.71 1.20
CA THR A 327 -44.27 74.00 -0.12
C THR A 327 -45.51 74.89 -0.01
N MET A 328 -46.42 74.63 0.94
CA MET A 328 -47.61 75.47 1.16
C MET A 328 -47.22 76.90 1.59
N ASN A 329 -46.20 77.05 2.44
CA ASN A 329 -45.65 78.36 2.81
C ASN A 329 -45.04 79.10 1.60
N ASP A 330 -44.28 78.41 0.74
CA ASP A 330 -43.68 79.01 -0.45
C ASP A 330 -44.75 79.46 -1.48
N LEU A 331 -45.82 78.67 -1.63
CA LEU A 331 -46.99 79.05 -2.43
C LEU A 331 -47.72 80.26 -1.83
N GLY A 332 -47.89 80.29 -0.50
CA GLY A 332 -48.54 81.39 0.22
C GLY A 332 -47.79 82.71 0.13
N ASN A 333 -46.45 82.66 0.24
CA ASN A 333 -45.58 83.83 0.11
C ASN A 333 -45.35 84.27 -1.36
N GLY A 334 -45.78 83.46 -2.34
CA GLY A 334 -45.57 83.75 -3.76
C GLY A 334 -44.14 83.53 -4.26
N THR A 335 -43.29 82.84 -3.49
CA THR A 335 -41.92 82.49 -3.88
C THR A 335 -41.88 81.27 -4.80
N ASN A 336 -42.99 80.54 -4.92
CA ASN A 336 -43.15 79.39 -5.79
C ASN A 336 -44.55 79.35 -6.44
N THR A 337 -44.72 78.48 -7.44
CA THR A 337 -46.02 78.19 -8.07
C THR A 337 -46.30 76.70 -8.02
N ILE A 338 -47.59 76.35 -8.03
CA ILE A 338 -48.10 74.98 -7.91
C ILE A 338 -47.59 74.07 -9.03
N THR A 339 -47.31 74.64 -10.21
CA THR A 339 -46.74 73.95 -11.38
C THR A 339 -45.27 73.57 -11.18
N ASN A 340 -44.56 74.30 -10.31
CA ASN A 340 -43.15 74.07 -9.99
C ASN A 340 -42.93 73.14 -8.78
N VAL A 341 -44.00 72.75 -8.06
CA VAL A 341 -43.92 71.83 -6.90
C VAL A 341 -43.22 70.52 -7.24
N ARG A 342 -43.46 69.99 -8.45
CA ARG A 342 -42.78 68.78 -8.95
C ARG A 342 -41.26 68.95 -8.98
N ASN A 343 -40.79 70.10 -9.45
CA ASN A 343 -39.35 70.38 -9.52
C ASN A 343 -38.74 70.62 -8.15
N GLY A 344 -39.50 71.18 -7.19
CA GLY A 344 -39.05 71.31 -5.80
C GLY A 344 -38.92 69.97 -5.09
N LEU A 345 -39.75 68.99 -5.45
CA LEU A 345 -39.64 67.61 -4.95
C LEU A 345 -38.39 66.91 -5.50
N ILE A 346 -38.12 67.09 -6.81
CA ILE A 346 -36.94 66.57 -7.53
C ILE A 346 -35.72 67.44 -7.16
N GLY A 347 -34.98 67.04 -6.14
CA GLY A 347 -33.90 67.83 -5.53
C GLY A 347 -33.99 67.93 -4.00
N SER A 348 -35.10 67.48 -3.40
CA SER A 348 -35.27 67.43 -1.95
C SER A 348 -34.39 66.34 -1.30
N GLN A 349 -34.02 66.50 -0.02
CA GLN A 349 -33.26 65.47 0.70
C GLN A 349 -34.01 64.13 0.80
N GLY A 350 -35.34 64.15 0.88
CA GLY A 350 -36.17 62.94 0.91
C GLY A 350 -36.17 62.15 -0.40
N GLU A 351 -35.83 62.78 -1.52
CA GLU A 351 -35.72 62.12 -2.83
C GLU A 351 -34.58 61.10 -2.86
N VAL A 352 -33.42 61.44 -2.29
CA VAL A 352 -32.22 60.56 -2.33
C VAL A 352 -32.51 59.23 -1.62
N GLY A 353 -33.26 59.24 -0.51
CA GLY A 353 -33.68 58.01 0.17
C GLY A 353 -34.58 57.12 -0.69
N VAL A 354 -35.46 57.71 -1.50
CA VAL A 354 -36.30 56.96 -2.46
C VAL A 354 -35.45 56.37 -3.59
N ILE A 355 -34.48 57.14 -4.09
CA ILE A 355 -33.54 56.65 -5.12
C ILE A 355 -32.69 55.50 -4.56
N ASN A 356 -32.14 55.61 -3.35
CA ASN A 356 -31.39 54.51 -2.74
C ASN A 356 -32.26 53.27 -2.54
N THR A 357 -33.53 53.43 -2.14
CA THR A 357 -34.46 52.30 -2.00
C THR A 357 -34.70 51.58 -3.34
N TYR A 358 -34.81 52.33 -4.44
CA TYR A 358 -34.93 51.76 -5.79
C TYR A 358 -33.64 51.03 -6.20
N GLU A 359 -32.48 51.66 -6.00
CA GLU A 359 -31.18 51.12 -6.41
C GLU A 359 -30.85 49.85 -5.61
N HIS A 360 -31.12 49.83 -4.30
CA HIS A 360 -31.00 48.63 -3.48
C HIS A 360 -31.90 47.50 -3.98
N GLY A 361 -33.09 47.82 -4.49
CA GLY A 361 -34.01 46.83 -5.06
C GLY A 361 -33.50 46.14 -6.32
N LEU A 362 -32.73 46.83 -7.16
CA LEU A 362 -32.20 46.27 -8.43
C LEU A 362 -30.76 45.76 -8.33
N TYR A 363 -29.92 46.44 -7.55
CA TYR A 363 -28.48 46.17 -7.52
C TYR A 363 -27.93 45.91 -6.11
N ASN A 364 -28.78 46.02 -5.07
CA ASN A 364 -28.38 45.87 -3.67
C ASN A 364 -27.23 46.80 -3.24
N VAL A 365 -27.21 48.02 -3.79
CA VAL A 365 -26.25 49.07 -3.44
C VAL A 365 -26.97 50.41 -3.28
N ASP A 366 -26.35 51.33 -2.54
CA ASP A 366 -26.76 52.73 -2.55
C ASP A 366 -26.50 53.37 -3.92
N ALA A 367 -27.34 54.31 -4.32
CA ALA A 367 -27.17 55.01 -5.59
C ALA A 367 -25.96 55.94 -5.54
N ASP A 368 -25.06 55.79 -6.51
CA ASP A 368 -23.97 56.73 -6.70
C ASP A 368 -24.46 58.05 -7.31
N GLN A 369 -23.60 59.07 -7.34
CA GLN A 369 -23.99 60.39 -7.82
C GLN A 369 -24.41 60.39 -9.30
N ASN A 370 -23.85 59.49 -10.12
CA ASN A 370 -24.22 59.37 -11.53
C ASN A 370 -25.64 58.80 -11.69
N THR A 371 -25.96 57.79 -10.90
CA THR A 371 -27.28 57.16 -10.83
C THR A 371 -28.31 58.17 -10.32
N ILE A 372 -28.02 58.90 -9.25
CA ILE A 372 -28.89 59.97 -8.74
C ILE A 372 -29.15 61.02 -9.84
N ASN A 373 -28.12 61.44 -10.57
CA ASN A 373 -28.27 62.42 -11.66
C ASN A 373 -29.08 61.87 -12.82
N TRP A 374 -28.88 60.60 -13.20
CA TRP A 374 -29.63 59.94 -14.26
C TRP A 374 -31.11 59.80 -13.89
N VAL A 375 -31.42 59.31 -12.68
CA VAL A 375 -32.78 59.19 -12.15
C VAL A 375 -33.47 60.56 -12.13
N ARG A 376 -32.81 61.60 -11.62
CA ARG A 376 -33.32 62.98 -11.66
C ARG A 376 -33.65 63.44 -13.07
N GLY A 377 -32.77 63.18 -14.03
CA GLY A 377 -33.02 63.47 -15.44
C GLY A 377 -34.30 62.80 -15.96
N GLN A 378 -34.55 61.54 -15.58
CA GLN A 378 -35.79 60.85 -15.91
C GLN A 378 -37.00 61.46 -15.21
N LEU A 379 -36.91 61.80 -13.92
CA LEU A 379 -38.02 62.39 -13.16
C LEU A 379 -38.43 63.78 -13.69
N TYR A 380 -37.45 64.61 -14.08
CA TYR A 380 -37.71 65.91 -14.72
C TYR A 380 -38.40 65.75 -16.09
N SER A 381 -38.20 64.62 -16.79
CA SER A 381 -38.89 64.31 -18.05
C SER A 381 -40.37 63.92 -17.88
N GLY A 382 -40.88 63.90 -16.65
CA GLY A 382 -42.27 63.58 -16.33
C GLY A 382 -42.51 62.13 -15.88
N LYS A 383 -41.47 61.30 -15.80
CA LYS A 383 -41.55 59.91 -15.32
C LYS A 383 -41.70 59.83 -13.80
N SER A 384 -42.30 58.73 -13.33
CA SER A 384 -42.30 58.31 -11.92
C SER A 384 -41.07 57.46 -11.60
N ILE A 385 -40.76 57.28 -10.31
CA ILE A 385 -39.72 56.33 -9.87
C ILE A 385 -40.00 54.90 -10.37
N GLN A 386 -41.26 54.49 -10.47
CA GLN A 386 -41.63 53.18 -10.99
C GLN A 386 -41.33 53.03 -12.49
N ASP A 387 -41.56 54.08 -13.29
CA ASP A 387 -41.17 54.08 -14.70
C ASP A 387 -39.64 53.97 -14.85
N VAL A 388 -38.90 54.71 -14.01
CA VAL A 388 -37.43 54.67 -13.99
C VAL A 388 -36.93 53.28 -13.64
N ARG A 389 -37.50 52.68 -12.59
CA ARG A 389 -37.17 51.32 -12.17
C ARG A 389 -37.42 50.30 -13.28
N ASN A 390 -38.57 50.38 -13.96
CA ASN A 390 -38.87 49.45 -15.04
C ASN A 390 -37.92 49.62 -16.24
N ILE A 391 -37.48 50.85 -16.54
CA ILE A 391 -36.48 51.11 -17.58
C ILE A 391 -35.13 50.51 -17.19
N ASP A 392 -34.70 50.73 -15.95
CA ASP A 392 -33.38 50.28 -15.50
C ASP A 392 -33.31 48.76 -15.30
N ALA A 393 -34.39 48.14 -14.82
CA ALA A 393 -34.50 46.68 -14.72
C ALA A 393 -34.38 45.99 -16.10
N HIS A 394 -34.65 46.70 -17.20
CA HIS A 394 -34.47 46.21 -18.57
C HIS A 394 -33.22 46.78 -19.25
N SER A 395 -32.30 47.36 -18.49
CA SER A 395 -31.07 47.91 -19.01
C SER A 395 -30.02 46.82 -19.23
N GLY A 396 -29.00 47.15 -20.05
CA GLY A 396 -27.83 46.28 -20.19
C GLY A 396 -27.03 46.12 -18.88
N ARG A 397 -27.19 47.05 -17.93
CA ARG A 397 -26.55 46.97 -16.60
C ARG A 397 -27.22 45.87 -15.76
N GLU A 398 -28.55 45.85 -15.69
CA GLU A 398 -29.28 44.80 -14.97
C GLU A 398 -29.08 43.43 -15.63
N GLN A 399 -29.08 43.39 -16.96
CA GLN A 399 -28.80 42.16 -17.67
C GLN A 399 -27.41 41.59 -17.33
N ALA A 400 -26.37 42.44 -17.24
CA ALA A 400 -25.04 42.02 -16.81
C ALA A 400 -25.02 41.55 -15.34
N ASN A 401 -25.78 42.22 -14.46
CA ASN A 401 -25.93 41.84 -13.06
C ASN A 401 -26.53 40.43 -12.90
N LEU A 402 -27.62 40.13 -13.62
CA LEU A 402 -28.26 38.81 -13.60
C LEU A 402 -27.35 37.71 -14.19
N LEU A 403 -26.58 38.02 -15.23
CA LEU A 403 -25.58 37.09 -15.78
C LEU A 403 -24.44 36.83 -14.79
N GLN A 404 -24.05 37.82 -14.00
CA GLN A 404 -23.07 37.64 -12.92
C GLN A 404 -23.62 36.74 -11.81
N ILE A 405 -24.90 36.85 -11.45
CA ILE A 405 -25.55 35.94 -10.50
C ILE A 405 -25.51 34.49 -11.00
N ILE A 406 -25.77 34.26 -12.29
CA ILE A 406 -25.64 32.93 -12.91
C ILE A 406 -24.20 32.42 -12.80
N HIS A 407 -23.22 33.26 -13.15
CA HIS A 407 -21.81 32.91 -13.05
C HIS A 407 -21.41 32.54 -11.62
N ASP A 408 -21.79 33.37 -10.64
CA ASP A 408 -21.46 33.16 -9.23
C ASP A 408 -22.07 31.87 -8.67
N ILE A 409 -23.28 31.48 -9.08
CA ILE A 409 -23.98 30.34 -8.48
C ILE A 409 -23.73 29.04 -9.25
N GLN A 410 -23.66 29.11 -10.58
CA GLN A 410 -23.65 27.94 -11.46
C GLN A 410 -22.27 27.63 -12.05
N ASP A 411 -21.24 28.42 -11.74
CA ASP A 411 -19.86 28.29 -12.26
C ASP A 411 -19.77 28.23 -13.79
N ARG A 412 -20.69 28.91 -14.48
CA ARG A 412 -20.71 28.98 -15.95
C ARG A 412 -20.84 30.41 -16.41
N THR A 413 -20.26 30.70 -17.57
CA THR A 413 -20.53 31.96 -18.25
C THR A 413 -21.99 31.99 -18.69
N GLY A 414 -22.80 32.84 -18.07
CA GLY A 414 -24.16 33.12 -18.53
C GLY A 414 -24.14 33.69 -19.96
N SER A 415 -25.20 33.48 -20.72
CA SER A 415 -25.32 34.02 -22.07
C SER A 415 -26.69 34.64 -22.32
N VAL A 416 -26.71 35.75 -23.05
CA VAL A 416 -27.96 36.45 -23.38
C VAL A 416 -28.95 35.54 -24.11
N SER A 417 -28.47 34.71 -25.05
CA SER A 417 -29.33 33.82 -25.83
C SER A 417 -29.72 32.56 -25.08
N GLY A 418 -28.81 31.94 -24.33
CA GLY A 418 -29.07 30.71 -23.58
C GLY A 418 -29.94 30.94 -22.33
N ASP A 419 -29.81 32.12 -21.71
CA ASP A 419 -30.51 32.47 -20.47
C ASP A 419 -31.67 33.46 -20.70
N ALA A 420 -32.07 33.68 -21.96
CA ALA A 420 -33.06 34.70 -22.33
C ALA A 420 -34.37 34.63 -21.54
N THR A 421 -34.86 33.42 -21.26
CA THR A 421 -36.10 33.24 -20.48
C THR A 421 -35.91 33.63 -19.02
N TYR A 422 -34.80 33.21 -18.40
CA TYR A 422 -34.45 33.57 -17.03
C TYR A 422 -34.24 35.08 -16.90
N LEU A 423 -33.47 35.68 -17.81
CA LEU A 423 -33.21 37.12 -17.84
C LEU A 423 -34.52 37.89 -17.97
N GLN A 424 -35.34 37.58 -18.97
CA GLN A 424 -36.59 38.31 -19.21
C GLN A 424 -37.55 38.24 -18.02
N GLN A 425 -37.77 37.04 -17.47
CA GLN A 425 -38.67 36.86 -16.34
C GLN A 425 -38.22 37.63 -15.09
N ASN A 426 -36.93 37.62 -14.78
CA ASN A 426 -36.43 38.33 -13.60
C ASN A 426 -36.38 39.85 -13.83
N MET A 427 -35.99 40.32 -15.02
CA MET A 427 -36.06 41.75 -15.37
C MET A 427 -37.49 42.30 -15.26
N ASP A 428 -38.50 41.54 -15.73
CA ASP A 428 -39.91 41.90 -15.58
C ASP A 428 -40.35 41.99 -14.11
N ARG A 429 -39.97 41.00 -13.27
CA ARG A 429 -40.32 40.97 -11.84
C ARG A 429 -39.63 42.08 -11.04
N LEU A 430 -38.35 42.32 -11.32
CA LEU A 430 -37.57 43.41 -10.73
C LEU A 430 -38.16 44.77 -11.14
N GLY A 431 -38.49 44.95 -12.41
CA GLY A 431 -39.13 46.17 -12.92
C GLY A 431 -40.48 46.43 -12.26
N GLN A 432 -41.28 45.39 -12.03
CA GLN A 432 -42.63 45.47 -11.44
C GLN A 432 -42.67 45.47 -9.90
N LYS A 433 -41.53 45.53 -9.21
CA LYS A 433 -41.48 45.50 -7.72
C LYS A 433 -42.03 44.23 -7.08
N GLN A 434 -42.04 43.12 -7.83
CA GLN A 434 -42.45 41.82 -7.31
C GLN A 434 -41.33 41.15 -6.51
N GLU A 435 -40.09 41.37 -6.91
CA GLU A 435 -38.88 40.84 -6.29
C GLU A 435 -37.83 41.95 -6.18
N VAL A 436 -36.83 41.74 -5.31
CA VAL A 436 -35.55 42.46 -5.33
C VAL A 436 -34.44 41.53 -5.81
N VAL A 437 -33.29 42.08 -6.21
CA VAL A 437 -32.18 41.27 -6.76
C VAL A 437 -31.67 40.19 -5.80
N THR A 438 -31.75 40.43 -4.49
CA THR A 438 -31.45 39.42 -3.47
C THR A 438 -32.41 38.23 -3.54
N ASP A 439 -33.69 38.45 -3.83
CA ASP A 439 -34.68 37.38 -4.00
C ASP A 439 -34.36 36.55 -5.24
N VAL A 440 -33.96 37.20 -6.34
CA VAL A 440 -33.53 36.52 -7.57
C VAL A 440 -32.32 35.62 -7.31
N ARG A 441 -31.29 36.15 -6.62
CA ARG A 441 -30.11 35.36 -6.21
C ARG A 441 -30.51 34.17 -5.34
N ASN A 442 -31.34 34.41 -4.32
CA ASN A 442 -31.77 33.38 -3.39
C ASN A 442 -32.64 32.31 -4.06
N GLY A 443 -33.49 32.70 -5.01
CA GLY A 443 -34.31 31.81 -5.81
C GLY A 443 -33.47 30.85 -6.64
N LEU A 444 -32.38 31.33 -7.23
CA LEU A 444 -31.43 30.49 -7.97
C LEU A 444 -30.68 29.53 -7.04
N ILE A 445 -30.21 29.98 -5.87
CA ILE A 445 -29.55 29.10 -4.87
C ILE A 445 -30.49 27.98 -4.37
N GLY A 446 -31.77 28.32 -4.15
CA GLY A 446 -32.78 27.42 -3.62
C GLY A 446 -33.36 26.43 -4.64
N SER A 447 -33.11 26.63 -5.92
CA SER A 447 -33.66 25.80 -6.98
C SER A 447 -33.07 24.37 -6.96
N GLN A 448 -33.85 23.41 -7.45
CA GLN A 448 -33.47 21.99 -7.48
C GLN A 448 -32.41 21.70 -8.54
N GLY A 449 -32.36 22.47 -9.64
CA GLY A 449 -31.27 22.39 -10.63
C GLY A 449 -29.89 22.63 -10.00
N GLU A 450 -29.90 23.39 -8.91
CA GLU A 450 -28.91 23.68 -7.88
C GLU A 450 -27.95 22.54 -7.57
N VAL A 451 -28.59 21.41 -7.30
CA VAL A 451 -27.93 20.22 -6.76
C VAL A 451 -26.98 19.62 -7.79
N GLY A 452 -27.30 19.71 -9.09
CA GLY A 452 -26.41 19.23 -10.14
C GLY A 452 -25.09 20.01 -10.22
N VAL A 453 -25.14 21.33 -9.98
CA VAL A 453 -23.94 22.18 -9.92
C VAL A 453 -23.11 21.81 -8.67
N ILE A 454 -23.77 21.67 -7.53
CA ILE A 454 -23.09 21.29 -6.27
C ILE A 454 -22.47 19.89 -6.37
N ASN A 455 -23.14 18.93 -7.01
CA ASN A 455 -22.57 17.60 -7.25
C ASN A 455 -21.37 17.66 -8.20
N THR A 456 -21.44 18.47 -9.27
CA THR A 456 -20.29 18.65 -10.19
C THR A 456 -19.08 19.21 -9.44
N TYR A 457 -19.33 20.18 -8.55
CA TYR A 457 -18.34 20.73 -7.65
C TYR A 457 -17.73 19.67 -6.71
N GLU A 458 -18.57 18.91 -5.99
CA GLU A 458 -18.12 17.90 -5.02
C GLU A 458 -17.39 16.74 -5.71
N HIS A 459 -17.86 16.31 -6.89
CA HIS A 459 -17.16 15.31 -7.70
C HIS A 459 -15.77 15.79 -8.14
N GLY A 460 -15.61 17.09 -8.42
CA GLY A 460 -14.32 17.67 -8.77
C GLY A 460 -13.29 17.55 -7.64
N LEU A 461 -13.70 17.80 -6.40
CA LEU A 461 -12.81 17.77 -5.23
C LEU A 461 -12.66 16.38 -4.60
N TYR A 462 -13.75 15.63 -4.49
CA TYR A 462 -13.79 14.40 -3.68
C TYR A 462 -14.20 13.16 -4.47
N ASN A 463 -14.55 13.31 -5.75
CA ASN A 463 -15.05 12.24 -6.62
C ASN A 463 -16.28 11.51 -6.07
N VAL A 464 -17.14 12.24 -5.35
CA VAL A 464 -18.42 11.75 -4.82
C VAL A 464 -19.53 12.77 -5.08
N ASP A 465 -20.78 12.30 -5.06
CA ASP A 465 -21.94 13.19 -5.02
C ASP A 465 -22.03 13.91 -3.67
N ALA A 466 -22.52 15.15 -3.67
CA ALA A 466 -22.70 15.92 -2.45
C ALA A 466 -23.82 15.32 -1.60
N ASP A 467 -23.54 15.06 -0.32
CA ASP A 467 -24.57 14.72 0.65
C ASP A 467 -25.39 15.96 1.05
N GLN A 468 -26.46 15.74 1.82
CA GLN A 468 -27.35 16.83 2.22
C GLN A 468 -26.66 17.88 3.11
N ASN A 469 -25.65 17.50 3.89
CA ASN A 469 -24.91 18.43 4.76
C ASN A 469 -24.01 19.32 3.91
N THR A 470 -23.29 18.74 2.94
CA THR A 470 -22.50 19.48 1.96
C THR A 470 -23.38 20.44 1.18
N ILE A 471 -24.54 19.98 0.65
CA ILE A 471 -25.49 20.85 -0.06
C ILE A 471 -25.93 22.04 0.81
N ASN A 472 -26.25 21.79 2.08
CA ASN A 472 -26.67 22.85 3.00
C ASN A 472 -25.52 23.83 3.30
N TRP A 473 -24.30 23.32 3.49
CA TRP A 473 -23.12 24.15 3.73
C TRP A 473 -22.80 25.04 2.53
N VAL A 474 -22.76 24.48 1.32
CA VAL A 474 -22.52 25.23 0.07
C VAL A 474 -23.59 26.31 -0.11
N ARG A 475 -24.87 25.97 0.06
CA ARG A 475 -25.97 26.96 0.01
C ARG A 475 -25.80 28.06 1.04
N GLY A 476 -25.41 27.72 2.27
CA GLY A 476 -25.12 28.70 3.32
C GLY A 476 -24.03 29.70 2.91
N GLN A 477 -22.96 29.22 2.26
CA GLN A 477 -21.91 30.09 1.71
C GLN A 477 -22.43 30.98 0.57
N LEU A 478 -23.21 30.43 -0.37
CA LEU A 478 -23.79 31.20 -1.49
C LEU A 478 -24.76 32.29 -1.00
N TYR A 479 -25.58 32.00 0.01
CA TYR A 479 -26.47 32.98 0.64
C TYR A 479 -25.72 34.12 1.33
N SER A 480 -24.47 33.89 1.77
CA SER A 480 -23.61 34.95 2.32
C SER A 480 -22.97 35.85 1.26
N GLY A 481 -23.28 35.62 -0.03
CA GLY A 481 -22.79 36.41 -1.16
C GLY A 481 -21.53 35.86 -1.84
N LYS A 482 -21.02 34.70 -1.40
CA LYS A 482 -19.90 34.02 -2.07
C LYS A 482 -20.32 33.44 -3.41
N SER A 483 -19.36 33.34 -4.33
CA SER A 483 -19.50 32.53 -5.55
C SER A 483 -19.18 31.06 -5.25
N ILE A 484 -19.65 30.14 -6.09
CA ILE A 484 -19.32 28.72 -6.03
C ILE A 484 -17.81 28.49 -6.24
N GLN A 485 -17.13 29.38 -6.96
CA GLN A 485 -15.68 29.38 -7.09
C GLN A 485 -14.99 29.73 -5.77
N ASP A 486 -15.50 30.72 -5.02
CA ASP A 486 -15.01 31.02 -3.66
C ASP A 486 -15.21 29.83 -2.73
N VAL A 487 -16.38 29.18 -2.80
CA VAL A 487 -16.70 27.98 -2.02
C VAL A 487 -15.73 26.85 -2.35
N ARG A 488 -15.46 26.62 -3.64
CA ARG A 488 -14.48 25.62 -4.07
C ARG A 488 -13.10 25.91 -3.56
N ASN A 489 -12.66 27.15 -3.62
CA ASN A 489 -11.34 27.52 -3.11
C ASN A 489 -11.25 27.34 -1.57
N ILE A 490 -12.33 27.60 -0.83
CA ILE A 490 -12.37 27.37 0.62
C ILE A 490 -12.28 25.87 0.94
N ASP A 491 -13.06 25.03 0.26
CA ASP A 491 -13.12 23.60 0.55
C ASP A 491 -11.87 22.85 0.06
N ALA A 492 -11.32 23.24 -1.09
CA ALA A 492 -10.04 22.73 -1.57
C ALA A 492 -8.87 23.03 -0.61
N HIS A 493 -9.03 24.03 0.27
CA HIS A 493 -8.08 24.37 1.33
C HIS A 493 -8.52 23.88 2.72
N SER A 494 -9.50 22.99 2.79
CA SER A 494 -9.97 22.39 4.04
C SER A 494 -9.07 21.24 4.49
N GLY A 495 -9.16 20.89 5.78
CA GLY A 495 -8.51 19.69 6.30
C GLY A 495 -9.03 18.38 5.69
N ARG A 496 -10.28 18.38 5.19
CA ARG A 496 -10.87 17.21 4.50
C ARG A 496 -10.18 16.97 3.16
N GLU A 497 -9.98 18.02 2.36
CA GLU A 497 -9.26 17.92 1.08
C GLU A 497 -7.79 17.52 1.29
N GLN A 498 -7.13 18.14 2.27
CA GLN A 498 -5.76 17.81 2.63
C GLN A 498 -5.59 16.31 2.94
N GLU A 499 -6.45 15.74 3.78
CA GLU A 499 -6.40 14.32 4.12
C GLU A 499 -6.78 13.42 2.93
N THR A 500 -7.70 13.86 2.07
CA THR A 500 -8.08 13.14 0.84
C THR A 500 -6.89 13.03 -0.13
N LEU A 501 -6.12 14.10 -0.29
CA LEU A 501 -4.90 14.12 -1.10
C LEU A 501 -3.78 13.27 -0.49
N LEU A 502 -3.59 13.32 0.83
CA LEU A 502 -2.63 12.46 1.53
C LEU A 502 -3.01 10.98 1.42
N GLN A 503 -4.29 10.65 1.53
CA GLN A 503 -4.77 9.29 1.34
C GLN A 503 -4.54 8.81 -0.10
N THR A 504 -4.77 9.68 -1.09
CA THR A 504 -4.48 9.37 -2.50
C THR A 504 -3.00 9.03 -2.71
N LEU A 505 -2.08 9.74 -2.05
CA LEU A 505 -0.65 9.40 -2.08
C LEU A 505 -0.37 8.05 -1.40
N ARG A 506 -0.96 7.78 -0.23
CA ARG A 506 -0.80 6.49 0.47
C ARG A 506 -1.29 5.33 -0.40
N ASP A 507 -2.44 5.50 -1.04
CA ASP A 507 -3.07 4.49 -1.89
C ASP A 507 -2.21 4.15 -3.11
N ILE A 508 -1.58 5.14 -3.75
CA ILE A 508 -0.84 4.91 -5.00
C ILE A 508 0.63 4.58 -4.75
N GLN A 509 1.27 5.30 -3.83
CA GLN A 509 2.72 5.22 -3.66
C GLN A 509 3.15 4.21 -2.59
N TYR A 510 2.19 3.58 -1.89
CA TYR A 510 2.44 2.55 -0.88
C TYR A 510 3.47 2.96 0.19
N ARG A 511 3.39 4.22 0.63
CA ARG A 511 4.25 4.81 1.67
C ARG A 511 3.44 5.66 2.63
N ALA A 512 4.04 6.00 3.76
CA ALA A 512 3.50 7.05 4.61
C ALA A 512 3.54 8.41 3.87
N ALA A 513 2.38 9.05 3.76
CA ALA A 513 2.25 10.44 3.34
C ALA A 513 1.91 11.31 4.55
N SER A 514 2.48 12.51 4.61
CA SER A 514 2.23 13.45 5.71
C SER A 514 2.35 14.89 5.24
N GLU A 515 1.73 15.81 5.96
CA GLU A 515 1.76 17.24 5.62
C GLU A 515 3.20 17.78 5.52
N SER A 516 4.10 17.36 6.41
CA SER A 516 5.47 17.88 6.44
C SER A 516 6.33 17.38 5.27
N THR A 517 6.11 16.13 4.82
CA THR A 517 6.86 15.52 3.72
C THR A 517 6.29 15.89 2.36
N ASP A 518 4.99 16.19 2.29
CA ASP A 518 4.24 16.31 1.04
C ASP A 518 3.65 17.71 0.82
N ALA A 519 4.10 18.71 1.59
CA ALA A 519 3.60 20.09 1.54
C ALA A 519 3.59 20.70 0.12
N GLY A 520 4.60 20.40 -0.69
CA GLY A 520 4.67 20.87 -2.08
C GLY A 520 3.56 20.28 -2.96
N PHE A 521 3.31 18.97 -2.85
CA PHE A 521 2.23 18.29 -3.54
C PHE A 521 0.86 18.84 -3.09
N LEU A 522 0.66 18.98 -1.78
CA LEU A 522 -0.56 19.54 -1.21
C LEU A 522 -0.82 20.95 -1.73
N THR A 523 0.15 21.85 -1.59
CA THR A 523 0.01 23.25 -2.00
C THR A 523 -0.31 23.38 -3.49
N THR A 524 0.40 22.65 -4.36
CA THR A 524 0.14 22.71 -5.81
C THR A 524 -1.26 22.20 -6.16
N ASN A 525 -1.67 21.07 -5.60
CA ASN A 525 -2.94 20.45 -5.96
C ASN A 525 -4.15 21.12 -5.32
N MET A 526 -4.08 21.56 -4.06
CA MET A 526 -5.14 22.32 -3.40
C MET A 526 -5.41 23.65 -4.14
N ASN A 527 -4.36 24.34 -4.60
CA ASN A 527 -4.51 25.52 -5.45
C ASN A 527 -5.12 25.19 -6.82
N ALA A 528 -4.69 24.11 -7.47
CA ALA A 528 -5.22 23.71 -8.77
C ALA A 528 -6.70 23.30 -8.69
N LEU A 529 -7.06 22.54 -7.65
CA LEU A 529 -8.43 22.14 -7.33
C LEU A 529 -9.30 23.36 -6.99
N GLY A 530 -8.82 24.25 -6.12
CA GLY A 530 -9.52 25.48 -5.72
C GLY A 530 -9.83 26.39 -6.91
N ASN A 531 -8.90 26.46 -7.88
CA ASN A 531 -9.08 27.23 -9.13
C ASN A 531 -9.86 26.49 -10.22
N GLY A 532 -10.28 25.24 -10.00
CA GLY A 532 -10.98 24.42 -11.00
C GLY A 532 -10.11 24.03 -12.21
N GLN A 533 -8.78 24.01 -12.06
CA GLN A 533 -7.83 23.66 -13.12
C GLN A 533 -7.65 22.15 -13.29
N THR A 534 -8.01 21.38 -12.26
CA THR A 534 -7.89 19.91 -12.20
C THR A 534 -9.02 19.35 -11.34
N THR A 535 -9.23 18.03 -11.40
CA THR A 535 -10.06 17.28 -10.46
C THR A 535 -9.22 16.29 -9.65
N LEU A 536 -9.76 15.74 -8.54
CA LEU A 536 -9.12 14.67 -7.78
C LEU A 536 -8.86 13.43 -8.64
N SER A 537 -9.78 13.11 -9.55
CA SER A 537 -9.60 12.02 -10.52
C SER A 537 -8.40 12.27 -11.44
N ASP A 538 -8.22 13.51 -11.94
CA ASP A 538 -7.07 13.87 -12.77
C ASP A 538 -5.76 13.76 -11.99
N ILE A 539 -5.74 14.20 -10.73
CA ILE A 539 -4.57 14.08 -9.84
C ILE A 539 -4.23 12.60 -9.62
N ARG A 540 -5.22 11.78 -9.26
CA ARG A 540 -5.07 10.33 -9.05
C ARG A 540 -4.50 9.66 -10.31
N ASN A 541 -5.09 9.93 -11.48
CA ASN A 541 -4.65 9.36 -12.76
C ASN A 541 -3.26 9.85 -13.19
N GLY A 542 -2.94 11.10 -12.89
CA GLY A 542 -1.62 11.69 -13.10
C GLY A 542 -0.55 10.94 -12.32
N LEU A 543 -0.78 10.72 -11.02
CA LEU A 543 0.11 9.94 -10.16
C LEU A 543 0.30 8.50 -10.67
N ILE A 544 -0.78 7.77 -10.97
CA ILE A 544 -0.71 6.38 -11.48
C ILE A 544 0.13 6.27 -12.76
N SER A 545 0.18 7.33 -13.57
CA SER A 545 0.87 7.32 -14.86
C SER A 545 2.35 7.72 -14.79
N LEU A 546 2.85 8.12 -13.62
CA LEU A 546 4.25 8.51 -13.45
C LEU A 546 5.17 7.28 -13.42
N PRO A 547 6.22 7.21 -14.27
CA PRO A 547 7.15 6.07 -14.29
C PRO A 547 7.88 5.84 -12.97
N ASN A 548 8.12 6.91 -12.20
CA ASN A 548 8.80 6.81 -10.90
C ASN A 548 7.96 6.06 -9.85
N GLU A 549 6.65 5.91 -10.09
CA GLU A 549 5.74 5.17 -9.20
C GLU A 549 5.80 3.65 -9.44
N ASP A 550 6.53 3.20 -10.47
CA ASP A 550 6.82 1.77 -10.68
C ASP A 550 7.52 1.14 -9.47
N TRP A 551 8.19 1.95 -8.65
CA TRP A 551 8.88 1.47 -7.46
C TRP A 551 7.91 0.75 -6.52
N ALA A 552 6.69 1.26 -6.32
CA ALA A 552 5.73 0.69 -5.36
C ALA A 552 5.23 -0.68 -5.83
N ILE A 553 4.98 -0.81 -7.14
CA ILE A 553 4.61 -2.07 -7.78
C ILE A 553 5.78 -3.06 -7.70
N ASN A 554 7.00 -2.63 -8.04
CA ASN A 554 8.19 -3.47 -7.92
C ASN A 554 8.46 -3.91 -6.48
N TYR A 555 8.22 -3.04 -5.50
CA TYR A 555 8.38 -3.36 -4.08
C TYR A 555 7.36 -4.41 -3.63
N SER A 556 6.10 -4.28 -4.04
CA SER A 556 5.08 -5.32 -3.85
C SER A 556 5.54 -6.65 -4.45
N GLU A 557 5.98 -6.65 -5.71
CA GLU A 557 6.41 -7.87 -6.39
C GLU A 557 7.66 -8.49 -5.75
N GLN A 558 8.65 -7.69 -5.34
CA GLN A 558 9.86 -8.18 -4.69
C GLN A 558 9.56 -8.82 -3.33
N THR A 559 8.62 -8.25 -2.58
CA THR A 559 8.29 -8.75 -1.24
C THR A 559 7.47 -10.04 -1.28
N LEU A 560 6.62 -10.22 -2.31
CA LEU A 560 5.83 -11.43 -2.53
C LEU A 560 6.60 -12.52 -3.30
N PHE A 561 7.23 -12.17 -4.41
CA PHE A 561 7.80 -13.14 -5.36
C PHE A 561 9.33 -13.09 -5.50
N GLY A 562 10.00 -12.11 -4.87
CA GLY A 562 11.46 -12.01 -4.87
C GLY A 562 12.09 -11.38 -6.12
N HIS A 563 11.30 -10.77 -7.01
CA HIS A 563 11.79 -10.10 -8.22
C HIS A 563 10.97 -8.84 -8.57
N ASP A 564 11.46 -8.03 -9.52
CA ASP A 564 10.72 -6.85 -10.01
C ASP A 564 9.50 -7.24 -10.87
N ALA A 565 8.48 -6.37 -10.88
CA ALA A 565 7.29 -6.57 -11.70
C ALA A 565 7.61 -6.45 -13.20
N ASP A 566 7.05 -7.36 -13.99
CA ASP A 566 7.10 -7.25 -15.44
C ASP A 566 6.09 -6.20 -15.97
N GLN A 567 6.14 -5.92 -17.27
CA GLN A 567 5.28 -4.89 -17.85
C GLN A 567 3.79 -5.24 -17.76
N ALA A 568 3.42 -6.52 -17.86
CA ALA A 568 2.02 -6.95 -17.79
C ALA A 568 1.45 -6.73 -16.38
N THR A 569 2.23 -7.04 -15.36
CA THR A 569 1.89 -6.82 -13.95
C THR A 569 1.74 -5.33 -13.65
N LYS A 570 2.66 -4.50 -14.16
CA LYS A 570 2.56 -3.03 -14.05
C LYS A 570 1.31 -2.47 -14.72
N ASP A 571 0.98 -2.95 -15.92
CA ASP A 571 -0.19 -2.49 -16.67
C ASP A 571 -1.49 -2.91 -15.98
N TRP A 572 -1.55 -4.13 -15.44
CA TRP A 572 -2.65 -4.60 -14.61
C TRP A 572 -2.82 -3.75 -13.35
N ALA A 573 -1.75 -3.53 -12.58
CA ALA A 573 -1.79 -2.75 -11.35
C ALA A 573 -2.29 -1.32 -11.61
N ARG A 574 -1.81 -0.67 -12.68
CA ARG A 574 -2.27 0.66 -13.10
C ARG A 574 -3.75 0.67 -13.49
N ALA A 575 -4.22 -0.35 -14.20
CA ALA A 575 -5.64 -0.46 -14.57
C ALA A 575 -6.53 -0.59 -13.32
N GLU A 576 -6.13 -1.43 -12.38
CA GLU A 576 -6.87 -1.63 -11.13
C GLU A 576 -6.85 -0.39 -10.22
N MET A 577 -5.72 0.33 -10.14
CA MET A 577 -5.65 1.59 -9.40
C MET A 577 -6.54 2.69 -9.99
N ARG A 578 -6.70 2.73 -11.33
CA ARG A 578 -7.64 3.62 -12.02
C ARG A 578 -9.10 3.27 -11.71
N ASN A 579 -9.38 2.00 -11.42
CA ASN A 579 -10.68 1.53 -10.96
C ASN A 579 -10.90 1.77 -9.45
N GLY A 580 -9.98 2.47 -8.77
CA GLY A 580 -10.14 2.91 -7.38
C GLY A 580 -9.45 2.04 -6.34
N LYS A 581 -8.78 0.95 -6.71
CA LYS A 581 -8.00 0.14 -5.75
C LYS A 581 -6.74 0.86 -5.30
N SER A 582 -6.30 0.59 -4.07
CA SER A 582 -5.01 1.00 -3.54
C SER A 582 -3.94 -0.06 -3.84
N MET A 583 -2.66 0.31 -3.77
CA MET A 583 -1.53 -0.62 -3.82
C MET A 583 -1.59 -1.66 -2.69
N GLN A 584 -2.12 -1.31 -1.52
CA GLN A 584 -2.35 -2.28 -0.44
C GLN A 584 -3.38 -3.34 -0.84
N ASP A 585 -4.48 -2.94 -1.51
CA ASP A 585 -5.48 -3.89 -2.01
C ASP A 585 -4.86 -4.83 -3.04
N LEU A 586 -4.04 -4.30 -3.96
CA LEU A 586 -3.34 -5.10 -4.97
C LEU A 586 -2.35 -6.08 -4.34
N HIS A 587 -1.53 -5.60 -3.41
CA HIS A 587 -0.59 -6.43 -2.66
C HIS A 587 -1.30 -7.58 -1.93
N GLN A 588 -2.45 -7.30 -1.31
CA GLN A 588 -3.24 -8.32 -0.62
C GLN A 588 -3.88 -9.32 -1.60
N ILE A 589 -4.33 -8.88 -2.78
CA ILE A 589 -4.84 -9.75 -3.85
C ILE A 589 -3.73 -10.68 -4.35
N GLU A 590 -2.54 -10.15 -4.63
CA GLU A 590 -1.41 -10.94 -5.14
C GLU A 590 -0.90 -11.93 -4.09
N ALA A 591 -0.80 -11.52 -2.82
CA ALA A 591 -0.44 -12.40 -1.71
C ALA A 591 -1.40 -13.59 -1.53
N HIS A 592 -2.64 -13.46 -2.00
CA HIS A 592 -3.66 -14.51 -1.96
C HIS A 592 -3.90 -15.20 -3.30
N SER A 593 -3.05 -14.94 -4.29
CA SER A 593 -3.15 -15.54 -5.61
C SER A 593 -2.69 -17.00 -5.63
N ASP A 594 -3.16 -17.77 -6.62
CA ASP A 594 -2.67 -19.13 -6.87
C ASP A 594 -1.17 -19.13 -7.21
N ARG A 595 -0.66 -18.03 -7.79
CA ARG A 595 0.76 -17.83 -8.06
C ARG A 595 1.56 -17.79 -6.76
N GLU A 596 1.15 -16.98 -5.79
CA GLU A 596 1.87 -16.87 -4.50
C GLU A 596 1.82 -18.19 -3.72
N LYS A 597 0.68 -18.86 -3.77
CA LYS A 597 0.51 -20.18 -3.18
C LYS A 597 1.52 -21.19 -3.73
N GLU A 598 1.70 -21.23 -5.06
CA GLU A 598 2.68 -22.10 -5.70
C GLU A 598 4.13 -21.65 -5.42
N THR A 599 4.41 -20.34 -5.35
CA THR A 599 5.72 -19.80 -4.91
C THR A 599 6.10 -20.30 -3.52
N LEU A 600 5.16 -20.27 -2.57
CA LEU A 600 5.38 -20.76 -1.21
C LEU A 600 5.56 -22.28 -1.15
N LEU A 601 4.76 -23.04 -1.92
CA LEU A 601 4.93 -24.50 -2.02
C LEU A 601 6.27 -24.86 -2.67
N GLN A 602 6.70 -24.13 -3.69
CA GLN A 602 8.00 -24.33 -4.31
C GLN A 602 9.13 -24.01 -3.34
N THR A 603 9.00 -22.95 -2.55
CA THR A 603 9.97 -22.61 -1.48
C THR A 603 10.10 -23.74 -0.46
N LEU A 604 9.00 -24.39 -0.07
CA LEU A 604 9.05 -25.59 0.79
C LEU A 604 9.75 -26.76 0.10
N ARG A 605 9.43 -27.05 -1.18
CA ARG A 605 10.07 -28.12 -1.95
C ARG A 605 11.59 -27.89 -2.04
N ASP A 606 11.98 -26.66 -2.33
CA ASP A 606 13.38 -26.27 -2.49
C ASP A 606 14.18 -26.42 -1.20
N ILE A 607 13.60 -26.11 -0.03
CA ILE A 607 14.35 -26.08 1.24
C ILE A 607 14.24 -27.40 2.00
N GLN A 608 13.05 -28.00 2.02
CA GLN A 608 12.79 -29.19 2.81
C GLN A 608 12.95 -30.48 2.00
N TYR A 609 13.17 -30.43 0.69
CA TYR A 609 13.40 -31.63 -0.13
C TYR A 609 12.31 -32.71 -0.01
N ARG A 610 11.05 -32.27 0.15
CA ARG A 610 9.86 -33.13 0.24
C ARG A 610 8.78 -32.67 -0.71
N ALA A 611 7.81 -33.54 -0.97
CA ALA A 611 6.57 -33.13 -1.63
C ALA A 611 5.78 -32.16 -0.73
N ALA A 612 5.72 -30.89 -1.13
CA ALA A 612 4.79 -29.91 -0.55
C ALA A 612 3.51 -29.86 -1.39
N SER A 613 2.37 -29.74 -0.73
CA SER A 613 1.07 -29.65 -1.39
C SER A 613 0.11 -28.79 -0.58
N GLU A 614 -0.93 -28.26 -1.23
CA GLU A 614 -1.95 -27.48 -0.52
C GLU A 614 -2.59 -28.25 0.64
N SER A 615 -2.84 -29.55 0.45
CA SER A 615 -3.52 -30.39 1.45
C SER A 615 -2.66 -30.66 2.69
N THR A 616 -1.35 -30.80 2.51
CA THR A 616 -0.39 -31.10 3.58
C THR A 616 0.08 -29.83 4.28
N ASP A 617 0.07 -28.70 3.59
CA ASP A 617 0.72 -27.46 4.01
C ASP A 617 -0.25 -26.27 4.16
N ALA A 618 -1.56 -26.54 4.26
CA ALA A 618 -2.61 -25.52 4.34
C ALA A 618 -2.38 -24.48 5.46
N ASN A 619 -1.90 -24.91 6.63
CA ASN A 619 -1.60 -24.01 7.74
C ASN A 619 -0.42 -23.08 7.42
N PHE A 620 0.66 -23.62 6.82
CA PHE A 620 1.80 -22.83 6.40
C PHE A 620 1.39 -21.79 5.35
N LEU A 621 0.61 -22.20 4.33
CA LEU A 621 0.11 -21.30 3.31
C LEU A 621 -0.76 -20.20 3.91
N THR A 622 -1.75 -20.56 4.72
CA THR A 622 -2.68 -19.58 5.32
C THR A 622 -1.94 -18.58 6.20
N THR A 623 -1.02 -19.02 7.05
CA THR A 623 -0.27 -18.12 7.93
C THR A 623 0.61 -17.17 7.11
N ASN A 624 1.35 -17.68 6.13
CA ASN A 624 2.31 -16.88 5.39
C ASN A 624 1.66 -15.97 4.34
N MET A 625 0.61 -16.41 3.64
CA MET A 625 -0.13 -15.55 2.69
C MET A 625 -0.79 -14.36 3.41
N ASN A 626 -1.33 -14.58 4.62
CA ASN A 626 -1.83 -13.49 5.46
C ASN A 626 -0.72 -12.56 5.95
N ALA A 627 0.43 -13.10 6.37
CA ALA A 627 1.54 -12.29 6.83
C ALA A 627 2.15 -11.45 5.69
N LEU A 628 2.31 -12.05 4.51
CA LEU A 628 2.75 -11.39 3.28
C LEU A 628 1.77 -10.28 2.88
N GLY A 629 0.48 -10.59 2.76
CA GLY A 629 -0.53 -9.61 2.36
C GLY A 629 -0.68 -8.42 3.32
N ASN A 630 -0.33 -8.60 4.60
CA ASN A 630 -0.30 -7.52 5.60
C ASN A 630 1.07 -6.82 5.71
N GLY A 631 2.06 -7.16 4.86
CA GLY A 631 3.41 -6.61 4.90
C GLY A 631 4.19 -6.92 6.18
N GLN A 632 3.83 -7.99 6.90
CA GLN A 632 4.48 -8.40 8.16
C GLN A 632 5.75 -9.22 7.94
N THR A 633 5.90 -9.80 6.76
CA THR A 633 7.05 -10.62 6.35
C THR A 633 7.26 -10.46 4.84
N THR A 634 8.42 -10.88 4.35
CA THR A 634 8.70 -11.05 2.92
C THR A 634 8.92 -12.52 2.58
N LEU A 635 8.88 -12.89 1.29
CA LEU A 635 9.28 -14.23 0.83
C LEU A 635 10.71 -14.58 1.25
N SER A 636 11.61 -13.59 1.24
CA SER A 636 13.00 -13.77 1.69
C SER A 636 13.06 -14.12 3.18
N ASP A 637 12.27 -13.46 4.02
CA ASP A 637 12.19 -13.76 5.45
C ASP A 637 11.63 -15.16 5.70
N ILE A 638 10.59 -15.57 4.96
CA ILE A 638 10.01 -16.92 5.04
C ILE A 638 11.08 -17.97 4.66
N ARG A 639 11.75 -17.78 3.53
CA ARG A 639 12.84 -18.65 3.06
C ARG A 639 13.96 -18.76 4.10
N ASN A 640 14.41 -17.64 4.64
CA ASN A 640 15.47 -17.61 5.66
C ASN A 640 15.04 -18.25 6.98
N GLY A 641 13.77 -18.08 7.36
CA GLY A 641 13.15 -18.74 8.50
C GLY A 641 13.22 -20.25 8.36
N LEU A 642 12.79 -20.79 7.22
CA LEU A 642 12.82 -22.23 6.93
C LEU A 642 14.25 -22.80 6.97
N ILE A 643 15.23 -22.12 6.36
CA ILE A 643 16.65 -22.55 6.34
C ILE A 643 17.26 -22.65 7.74
N SER A 644 16.78 -21.82 8.68
CA SER A 644 17.37 -21.68 10.02
C SER A 644 16.76 -22.64 11.05
N LEU A 645 15.75 -23.43 10.66
CA LEU A 645 15.07 -24.37 11.55
C LEU A 645 15.95 -25.60 11.83
N PRO A 646 16.31 -25.90 13.10
CA PRO A 646 17.16 -27.05 13.43
C PRO A 646 16.53 -28.41 13.07
N ASN A 647 15.20 -28.50 13.12
CA ASN A 647 14.45 -29.68 12.71
C ASN A 647 14.52 -29.94 11.19
N GLU A 648 15.00 -28.98 10.40
CA GLU A 648 15.19 -29.12 8.95
C GLU A 648 16.59 -29.65 8.57
N ASP A 649 17.45 -29.97 9.56
CA ASP A 649 18.70 -30.73 9.32
C ASP A 649 18.45 -32.08 8.63
N TRP A 650 17.23 -32.61 8.75
CA TRP A 650 16.86 -33.90 8.18
C TRP A 650 17.09 -33.95 6.68
N ALA A 651 16.80 -32.88 5.92
CA ALA A 651 16.90 -32.89 4.46
C ALA A 651 18.35 -32.97 4.00
N ILE A 652 19.24 -32.25 4.69
CA ILE A 652 20.69 -32.29 4.46
C ILE A 652 21.22 -33.68 4.83
N ASN A 653 20.87 -34.19 6.01
CA ASN A 653 21.26 -35.54 6.42
C ASN A 653 20.73 -36.62 5.47
N TYR A 654 19.50 -36.49 4.99
CA TYR A 654 18.91 -37.43 4.04
C TYR A 654 19.67 -37.44 2.71
N SER A 655 20.06 -36.27 2.20
CA SER A 655 20.93 -36.15 1.03
C SER A 655 22.26 -36.88 1.25
N GLU A 656 22.96 -36.58 2.35
CA GLU A 656 24.25 -37.21 2.69
C GLU A 656 24.13 -38.73 2.90
N GLN A 657 23.08 -39.19 3.58
CA GLN A 657 22.83 -40.62 3.77
C GLN A 657 22.58 -41.32 2.43
N THR A 658 21.90 -40.66 1.50
CA THR A 658 21.61 -41.23 0.17
C THR A 658 22.88 -41.32 -0.69
N LEU A 659 23.76 -40.31 -0.62
CA LEU A 659 24.99 -40.22 -1.42
C LEU A 659 26.17 -41.01 -0.84
N PHE A 660 26.31 -41.02 0.49
CA PHE A 660 27.52 -41.51 1.18
C PHE A 660 27.23 -42.49 2.32
N GLY A 661 25.97 -42.62 2.75
CA GLY A 661 25.58 -43.57 3.80
C GLY A 661 25.84 -43.09 5.24
N HIS A 662 26.12 -41.80 5.45
CA HIS A 662 26.28 -41.19 6.77
C HIS A 662 25.54 -39.85 6.89
N ASP A 663 25.40 -39.35 8.12
CA ASP A 663 24.85 -38.01 8.36
C ASP A 663 25.83 -36.90 7.97
N ALA A 664 25.29 -35.72 7.68
CA ALA A 664 26.08 -34.52 7.43
C ALA A 664 26.81 -34.07 8.70
N ASP A 665 28.08 -33.69 8.56
CA ASP A 665 28.79 -32.99 9.63
C ASP A 665 28.34 -31.52 9.73
N GLN A 666 28.83 -30.80 10.75
CA GLN A 666 28.42 -29.41 10.96
C GLN A 666 28.91 -28.48 9.83
N ALA A 667 30.07 -28.76 9.22
CA ALA A 667 30.62 -27.93 8.15
C ALA A 667 29.79 -28.06 6.87
N THR A 668 29.36 -29.28 6.52
CA THR A 668 28.44 -29.54 5.40
C THR A 668 27.10 -28.87 5.63
N LYS A 669 26.55 -28.93 6.86
CA LYS A 669 25.30 -28.23 7.19
C LYS A 669 25.42 -26.71 7.06
N ASP A 670 26.52 -26.13 7.51
CA ASP A 670 26.75 -24.69 7.45
C ASP A 670 26.95 -24.22 6.00
N TRP A 671 27.67 -25.00 5.19
CA TRP A 671 27.80 -24.78 3.75
C TRP A 671 26.44 -24.84 3.04
N ALA A 672 25.66 -25.90 3.26
CA ALA A 672 24.35 -26.08 2.63
C ALA A 672 23.40 -24.91 2.95
N ARG A 673 23.38 -24.45 4.21
CA ARG A 673 22.60 -23.27 4.61
C ARG A 673 23.06 -21.99 3.93
N ALA A 674 24.37 -21.78 3.79
CA ALA A 674 24.90 -20.61 3.11
C ALA A 674 24.50 -20.60 1.62
N GLU A 675 24.59 -21.74 0.96
CA GLU A 675 24.20 -21.90 -0.43
C GLU A 675 22.68 -21.76 -0.65
N MET A 676 21.85 -22.28 0.27
CA MET A 676 20.39 -22.10 0.21
C MET A 676 19.97 -20.63 0.37
N ARG A 677 20.69 -19.86 1.20
CA ARG A 677 20.50 -18.40 1.33
C ARG A 677 20.89 -17.65 0.05
N ASN A 678 21.82 -18.19 -0.73
CA ASN A 678 22.17 -17.69 -2.07
C ASN A 678 21.18 -18.15 -3.17
N GLY A 679 20.07 -18.80 -2.80
CA GLY A 679 18.99 -19.16 -3.71
C GLY A 679 19.05 -20.58 -4.27
N LYS A 680 20.03 -21.41 -3.90
CA LYS A 680 20.06 -22.82 -4.32
C LYS A 680 18.98 -23.64 -3.60
N SER A 681 18.43 -24.64 -4.27
CA SER A 681 17.56 -25.65 -3.69
C SER A 681 18.37 -26.81 -3.10
N MET A 682 17.77 -27.61 -2.23
CA MET A 682 18.34 -28.86 -1.74
C MET A 682 18.63 -29.85 -2.87
N GLN A 683 17.85 -29.83 -3.96
CA GLN A 683 18.15 -30.62 -5.16
C GLN A 683 19.45 -30.15 -5.84
N ASP A 684 19.68 -28.84 -5.92
CA ASP A 684 20.94 -28.31 -6.46
C ASP A 684 22.14 -28.73 -5.59
N LEU A 685 21.97 -28.71 -4.26
CA LEU A 685 23.01 -29.14 -3.33
C LEU A 685 23.28 -30.64 -3.43
N HIS A 686 22.24 -31.46 -3.50
CA HIS A 686 22.34 -32.91 -3.70
C HIS A 686 23.11 -33.23 -5.00
N GLN A 687 22.82 -32.51 -6.09
CA GLN A 687 23.54 -32.65 -7.36
C GLN A 687 25.02 -32.26 -7.22
N ILE A 688 25.33 -31.19 -6.48
CA ILE A 688 26.71 -30.72 -6.25
C ILE A 688 27.49 -31.75 -5.44
N GLU A 689 26.91 -32.24 -4.34
CA GLU A 689 27.53 -33.26 -3.49
C GLU A 689 27.74 -34.57 -4.25
N ALA A 690 26.80 -34.99 -5.09
CA ALA A 690 26.97 -36.15 -5.96
C ALA A 690 28.18 -36.04 -6.92
N HIS A 691 28.68 -34.83 -7.20
CA HIS A 691 29.86 -34.56 -8.03
C HIS A 691 31.10 -34.13 -7.21
N ASN A 692 31.05 -34.25 -5.89
CA ASN A 692 32.15 -33.85 -5.04
C ASN A 692 33.37 -34.81 -5.15
N GLN A 693 34.44 -34.47 -4.45
CA GLN A 693 35.67 -35.26 -4.47
C GLN A 693 35.50 -36.62 -3.78
N GLU A 694 34.64 -36.72 -2.76
CA GLU A 694 34.38 -37.96 -2.04
C GLU A 694 33.65 -38.97 -2.94
N SER A 695 32.52 -38.58 -3.54
CA SER A 695 31.79 -39.33 -4.58
C SER A 695 32.72 -39.80 -5.70
N THR A 696 33.55 -38.89 -6.22
CA THR A 696 34.52 -39.21 -7.27
C THR A 696 35.48 -40.32 -6.82
N THR A 697 36.00 -40.22 -5.60
CA THR A 697 36.98 -41.16 -5.06
C THR A 697 36.35 -42.52 -4.76
N GLU A 698 35.16 -42.54 -4.17
CA GLU A 698 34.42 -43.77 -3.87
C GLU A 698 34.02 -44.52 -5.13
N LEU A 699 33.43 -43.84 -6.13
CA LEU A 699 33.02 -44.46 -7.39
C LEU A 699 34.23 -44.99 -8.18
N GLN A 700 35.35 -44.26 -8.18
CA GLN A 700 36.59 -44.73 -8.79
C GLN A 700 37.10 -46.00 -8.11
N SER A 701 37.11 -46.03 -6.77
CA SER A 701 37.57 -47.20 -6.00
C SER A 701 36.64 -48.40 -6.20
N ALA A 702 35.33 -48.22 -6.11
CA ALA A 702 34.34 -49.29 -6.34
C ALA A 702 34.43 -49.85 -7.77
N TYR A 703 34.50 -48.97 -8.77
CA TYR A 703 34.60 -49.39 -10.16
C TYR A 703 35.90 -50.12 -10.47
N ALA A 704 37.04 -49.63 -9.96
CA ALA A 704 38.32 -50.29 -10.09
C ALA A 704 38.30 -51.66 -9.42
N PHE A 705 37.81 -51.74 -8.18
CA PHE A 705 37.70 -52.98 -7.44
C PHE A 705 36.88 -54.03 -8.19
N VAL A 706 35.71 -53.66 -8.74
CA VAL A 706 34.83 -54.60 -9.44
C VAL A 706 35.35 -54.98 -10.82
N ASN A 707 35.84 -54.01 -11.60
CA ASN A 707 36.10 -54.18 -13.03
C ASN A 707 37.59 -54.32 -13.40
N GLY A 708 38.51 -54.12 -12.46
CA GLY A 708 39.95 -54.22 -12.70
C GLY A 708 40.53 -53.07 -13.54
N GLN A 709 39.80 -51.97 -13.70
CA GLN A 709 40.17 -50.87 -14.59
C GLN A 709 39.71 -49.52 -14.03
N VAL A 710 40.41 -48.46 -14.40
CA VAL A 710 40.03 -47.09 -14.06
C VAL A 710 38.75 -46.72 -14.80
N ILE A 711 37.76 -46.17 -14.08
CA ILE A 711 36.53 -45.65 -14.67
C ILE A 711 36.83 -44.46 -15.58
N ASP A 712 36.22 -44.43 -16.77
CA ASP A 712 36.33 -43.27 -17.65
C ASP A 712 35.39 -42.14 -17.19
N ASN A 713 35.70 -40.91 -17.59
CA ASN A 713 34.95 -39.73 -17.15
C ASN A 713 33.47 -39.74 -17.56
N ALA A 714 33.10 -40.37 -18.69
CA ALA A 714 31.72 -40.39 -19.14
C ALA A 714 30.88 -41.36 -18.29
N THR A 715 31.43 -42.53 -17.98
CA THR A 715 30.80 -43.50 -17.07
C THR A 715 30.71 -42.94 -15.65
N LEU A 716 31.78 -42.29 -15.15
CA LEU A 716 31.77 -41.62 -13.85
C LEU A 716 30.67 -40.56 -13.77
N ALA A 717 30.60 -39.66 -14.74
CA ALA A 717 29.55 -38.64 -14.79
C ALA A 717 28.15 -39.27 -14.90
N GLY A 718 28.01 -40.40 -15.60
CA GLY A 718 26.75 -41.15 -15.65
C GLY A 718 26.28 -41.58 -14.25
N PHE A 719 27.17 -42.14 -13.44
CA PHE A 719 26.86 -42.54 -12.06
C PHE A 719 26.63 -41.34 -11.13
N GLN A 720 27.43 -40.28 -11.24
CA GLN A 720 27.24 -39.07 -10.43
C GLN A 720 25.90 -38.38 -10.76
N ASN A 721 25.47 -38.40 -12.02
CA ASN A 721 24.15 -37.93 -12.41
C ASN A 721 23.03 -38.84 -11.91
N ALA A 722 23.22 -40.16 -11.90
CA ALA A 722 22.24 -41.08 -11.33
C ALA A 722 22.04 -40.81 -9.83
N MET A 723 23.14 -40.67 -9.07
CA MET A 723 23.08 -40.30 -7.66
C MET A 723 22.46 -38.93 -7.44
N GLY A 724 22.87 -37.92 -8.20
CA GLY A 724 22.31 -36.57 -8.11
C GLY A 724 20.81 -36.48 -8.47
N ASN A 725 20.29 -37.43 -9.25
CA ASN A 725 18.86 -37.57 -9.53
C ASN A 725 18.11 -38.43 -8.49
N GLY A 726 18.76 -38.81 -7.40
CA GLY A 726 18.16 -39.49 -6.25
C GLY A 726 18.35 -41.00 -6.20
N GLU A 727 19.15 -41.61 -7.08
CA GLU A 727 19.57 -43.01 -6.87
C GLU A 727 20.53 -43.11 -5.69
N SER A 728 20.35 -44.13 -4.85
CA SER A 728 21.25 -44.33 -3.72
C SER A 728 22.63 -44.80 -4.18
N ARG A 729 23.66 -44.50 -3.39
CA ARG A 729 25.02 -45.05 -3.55
C ARG A 729 25.00 -46.57 -3.79
N ASP A 730 24.21 -47.29 -3.00
CA ASP A 730 24.12 -48.75 -3.09
C ASP A 730 23.51 -49.22 -4.41
N ASP A 731 22.55 -48.49 -4.97
CA ASP A 731 21.95 -48.84 -6.25
C ASP A 731 22.92 -48.59 -7.41
N VAL A 732 23.73 -47.53 -7.33
CA VAL A 732 24.82 -47.30 -8.28
C VAL A 732 25.88 -48.39 -8.18
N PHE A 733 26.28 -48.81 -6.98
CA PHE A 733 27.23 -49.91 -6.81
C PHE A 733 26.67 -51.24 -7.35
N LYS A 734 25.37 -51.49 -7.18
CA LYS A 734 24.68 -52.62 -7.83
C LYS A 734 24.74 -52.52 -9.35
N GLN A 735 24.66 -51.33 -9.95
CA GLN A 735 24.83 -51.17 -11.40
C GLN A 735 26.25 -51.53 -11.84
N ILE A 736 27.28 -51.14 -11.07
CA ILE A 736 28.68 -51.47 -11.36
C ILE A 736 28.87 -52.99 -11.43
N VAL A 737 28.39 -53.76 -10.44
CA VAL A 737 28.53 -55.24 -10.43
C VAL A 737 27.62 -55.95 -11.44
N ASN A 738 26.55 -55.30 -11.89
CA ASN A 738 25.70 -55.82 -12.96
C ASN A 738 26.20 -55.48 -14.37
N SER A 739 27.31 -54.75 -14.49
CA SER A 739 27.89 -54.38 -15.78
C SER A 739 28.45 -55.59 -16.55
N ALA A 740 28.59 -55.44 -17.87
CA ALA A 740 29.19 -56.47 -18.71
C ALA A 740 30.67 -56.73 -18.36
N SER A 741 31.40 -55.69 -17.94
CA SER A 741 32.80 -55.81 -17.49
C SER A 741 32.90 -56.64 -16.20
N ALA A 742 32.01 -56.40 -15.24
CA ALA A 742 31.95 -57.19 -14.00
C ALA A 742 31.59 -58.66 -14.28
N GLN A 743 30.70 -58.92 -15.25
CA GLN A 743 30.42 -60.28 -15.70
C GLN A 743 31.67 -60.96 -16.28
N SER A 744 32.47 -60.27 -17.10
CA SER A 744 33.73 -60.82 -17.61
C SER A 744 34.70 -61.19 -16.47
N VAL A 745 34.80 -60.34 -15.45
CA VAL A 745 35.62 -60.63 -14.25
C VAL A 745 35.14 -61.89 -13.54
N ILE A 746 33.83 -62.05 -13.35
CA ILE A 746 33.25 -63.25 -12.73
C ILE A 746 33.53 -64.49 -13.59
N ASP A 747 33.30 -64.41 -14.90
CA ASP A 747 33.53 -65.51 -15.84
C ASP A 747 35.00 -65.95 -15.83
N ASP A 748 35.93 -65.00 -15.75
CA ASP A 748 37.38 -65.25 -15.67
C ASP A 748 37.78 -65.92 -14.34
N VAL A 749 37.21 -65.52 -13.20
CA VAL A 749 37.48 -66.18 -11.91
C VAL A 749 36.91 -67.60 -11.85
N TYR A 750 35.69 -67.80 -12.36
CA TYR A 750 35.12 -69.15 -12.50
C TYR A 750 35.99 -69.99 -13.42
N ALA A 751 36.48 -69.40 -14.51
CA ALA A 751 37.41 -70.05 -15.40
C ALA A 751 38.68 -70.47 -14.66
N ASP A 752 39.40 -69.56 -13.99
CA ASP A 752 40.66 -69.84 -13.28
C ASP A 752 40.56 -71.01 -12.27
N TRP A 753 39.37 -71.19 -11.69
CA TRP A 753 39.05 -72.27 -10.74
C TRP A 753 38.59 -73.57 -11.38
N GLY A 754 38.73 -73.73 -12.70
CA GLY A 754 38.33 -74.96 -13.37
C GLY A 754 36.82 -75.09 -13.59
N GLN A 755 36.02 -74.05 -13.31
CA GLN A 755 34.56 -74.12 -13.34
C GLN A 755 33.98 -73.73 -14.71
N LEU A 756 32.73 -74.14 -14.95
CA LEU A 756 31.94 -73.64 -16.07
C LEU A 756 31.49 -72.20 -15.79
N PRO A 757 31.24 -71.39 -16.84
CA PRO A 757 30.60 -70.09 -16.66
C PRO A 757 29.30 -70.23 -15.84
N PRO A 758 29.06 -69.33 -14.87
CA PRO A 758 27.91 -69.43 -13.99
C PRO A 758 26.59 -69.32 -14.77
N ASP A 759 25.58 -70.10 -14.36
CA ASP A 759 24.21 -69.88 -14.82
C ASP A 759 23.62 -68.59 -14.23
N SER A 760 22.41 -68.20 -14.63
CA SER A 760 21.83 -66.92 -14.21
C SER A 760 21.69 -66.76 -12.69
N SER A 761 21.35 -67.82 -11.96
CA SER A 761 21.20 -67.77 -10.49
C SER A 761 22.56 -67.66 -9.81
N THR A 762 23.52 -68.42 -10.33
CA THR A 762 24.89 -68.47 -9.84
C THR A 762 25.62 -67.14 -10.10
N LEU A 763 25.40 -66.55 -11.28
CA LEU A 763 25.93 -65.25 -11.66
C LEU A 763 25.40 -64.15 -10.74
N GLN A 764 24.12 -64.15 -10.41
CA GLN A 764 23.56 -63.17 -9.48
C GLN A 764 24.17 -63.29 -8.07
N THR A 765 24.44 -64.52 -7.63
CA THR A 765 25.11 -64.77 -6.35
C THR A 765 26.56 -64.28 -6.38
N ALA A 766 27.29 -64.54 -7.46
CA ALA A 766 28.65 -64.02 -7.66
C ALA A 766 28.68 -62.49 -7.70
N ARG A 767 27.71 -61.84 -8.35
CA ARG A 767 27.57 -60.37 -8.33
C ARG A 767 27.32 -59.83 -6.93
N THR A 768 26.54 -60.55 -6.11
CA THR A 768 26.30 -60.18 -4.71
C THR A 768 27.57 -60.33 -3.86
N ALA A 769 28.34 -61.40 -4.06
CA ALA A 769 29.64 -61.57 -3.42
C ALA A 769 30.61 -60.43 -3.80
N LEU A 770 30.69 -60.11 -5.11
CA LEU A 770 31.56 -59.04 -5.61
C LEU A 770 31.11 -57.65 -5.11
N TYR A 771 29.81 -57.42 -4.98
CA TYR A 771 29.26 -56.21 -4.34
C TYR A 771 29.67 -56.14 -2.86
N ASN A 772 29.51 -57.21 -2.09
CA ASN A 772 29.87 -57.23 -0.67
C ASN A 772 31.38 -57.00 -0.46
N LEU A 773 32.23 -57.59 -1.30
CA LEU A 773 33.68 -57.34 -1.32
C LEU A 773 33.98 -55.87 -1.66
N SER A 774 33.45 -55.36 -2.77
CA SER A 774 33.66 -53.96 -3.17
C SER A 774 33.16 -52.96 -2.11
N TYR A 775 32.01 -53.25 -1.49
CA TYR A 775 31.46 -52.45 -0.40
C TYR A 775 32.40 -52.49 0.82
N ALA A 776 32.79 -53.68 1.29
CA ALA A 776 33.72 -53.85 2.41
C ALA A 776 35.05 -53.11 2.17
N TRP A 777 35.61 -53.24 0.97
CA TRP A 777 36.84 -52.57 0.57
C TRP A 777 36.68 -51.05 0.67
N THR A 778 35.61 -50.51 0.07
CA THR A 778 35.42 -49.06 -0.06
C THR A 778 35.03 -48.38 1.25
N THR A 779 34.12 -48.97 2.02
CA THR A 779 33.58 -48.36 3.25
C THR A 779 34.41 -48.61 4.49
N THR A 780 35.25 -49.65 4.49
CA THR A 780 35.83 -50.15 5.74
C THR A 780 37.30 -50.52 5.59
N VAL A 781 37.62 -51.54 4.80
CA VAL A 781 38.90 -52.24 4.88
C VAL A 781 40.07 -51.39 4.39
N GLN A 782 39.94 -50.66 3.27
CA GLN A 782 41.06 -49.94 2.68
C GLN A 782 41.66 -48.86 3.61
N ASN A 783 40.81 -48.30 4.50
CA ASN A 783 41.13 -47.18 5.38
C ASN A 783 41.45 -47.60 6.83
N GLN A 784 41.33 -48.88 7.17
CA GLN A 784 41.60 -49.36 8.53
C GLN A 784 43.10 -49.49 8.84
N THR A 785 43.44 -49.26 10.10
CA THR A 785 44.78 -49.52 10.64
C THR A 785 45.03 -51.02 10.81
N ALA A 786 46.30 -51.44 10.88
CA ALA A 786 46.67 -52.84 11.07
C ALA A 786 46.02 -53.50 12.32
N ALA A 787 45.77 -52.75 13.39
CA ALA A 787 45.11 -53.26 14.60
C ALA A 787 43.60 -53.48 14.41
N GLN A 788 42.94 -52.59 13.65
CA GLN A 788 41.53 -52.75 13.29
C GLN A 788 41.35 -53.94 12.35
N LEU A 789 42.19 -54.05 11.31
CA LEU A 789 42.19 -55.19 10.40
C LEU A 789 42.39 -56.52 11.13
N ALA A 790 43.32 -56.59 12.09
CA ALA A 790 43.51 -57.80 12.90
C ALA A 790 42.27 -58.18 13.73
N THR A 791 41.46 -57.20 14.13
CA THR A 791 40.21 -57.43 14.88
C THR A 791 39.12 -57.98 13.96
N GLU A 792 38.94 -57.39 12.78
CA GLU A 792 37.98 -57.87 11.78
C GLU A 792 38.35 -59.28 11.28
N ALA A 793 39.64 -59.53 11.02
CA ALA A 793 40.14 -60.84 10.60
C ALA A 793 39.89 -61.92 11.68
N ALA A 794 40.04 -61.58 12.96
CA ALA A 794 39.77 -62.51 14.05
C ALA A 794 38.27 -62.81 14.24
N ALA A 795 37.38 -61.90 13.82
CA ALA A 795 35.93 -62.09 13.85
C ALA A 795 35.42 -62.93 12.67
N TYR A 796 36.23 -63.11 11.63
CA TYR A 796 35.86 -63.88 10.45
C TYR A 796 35.65 -65.36 10.79
N THR A 797 34.46 -65.87 10.46
CA THR A 797 34.05 -67.25 10.79
C THR A 797 33.39 -67.91 9.58
N PRO A 798 34.17 -68.39 8.59
CA PRO A 798 33.59 -68.98 7.40
C PRO A 798 32.88 -70.30 7.71
N SER A 799 31.87 -70.63 6.91
CA SER A 799 31.30 -71.98 6.88
C SER A 799 32.38 -73.00 6.46
N VAL A 800 32.34 -74.23 6.96
CA VAL A 800 33.32 -75.30 6.63
C VAL A 800 33.10 -75.89 5.22
N SER A 801 32.72 -75.06 4.25
CA SER A 801 32.11 -75.54 3.00
C SER A 801 33.12 -76.08 1.99
N VAL A 802 32.70 -77.09 1.23
CA VAL A 802 33.58 -77.96 0.44
C VAL A 802 33.42 -77.84 -1.08
N SER A 803 32.70 -76.84 -1.60
CA SER A 803 32.59 -76.56 -3.04
C SER A 803 32.96 -75.10 -3.37
N PHE A 804 33.36 -74.83 -4.62
CA PHE A 804 33.65 -73.46 -5.08
C PHE A 804 32.45 -72.53 -4.92
N GLN A 805 31.25 -73.02 -5.27
CA GLN A 805 30.04 -72.22 -5.17
C GLN A 805 29.71 -71.83 -3.73
N ASP A 806 30.06 -72.67 -2.75
CA ASP A 806 29.80 -72.32 -1.36
C ASP A 806 30.69 -71.20 -0.82
N LEU A 807 31.92 -71.08 -1.33
CA LEU A 807 32.80 -69.94 -1.03
C LEU A 807 32.13 -68.65 -1.54
N VAL A 808 31.69 -68.66 -2.81
CA VAL A 808 30.92 -67.55 -3.40
C VAL A 808 29.65 -67.25 -2.59
N ASN A 809 28.91 -68.27 -2.16
CA ASN A 809 27.70 -68.11 -1.35
C ASN A 809 28.00 -67.49 0.03
N ASN A 810 29.13 -67.85 0.66
CA ASN A 810 29.51 -67.30 1.96
C ASN A 810 29.81 -65.79 1.83
N LEU A 811 30.53 -65.37 0.80
CA LEU A 811 30.76 -63.94 0.53
C LEU A 811 29.49 -63.19 0.14
N ALA A 812 28.59 -63.82 -0.61
CA ALA A 812 27.30 -63.24 -0.93
C ALA A 812 26.36 -63.10 0.29
N SER A 813 26.60 -63.86 1.36
CA SER A 813 25.68 -63.93 2.52
C SER A 813 25.61 -62.63 3.33
N SER A 814 26.72 -61.89 3.45
CA SER A 814 26.74 -60.58 4.12
C SER A 814 28.03 -59.80 3.87
N PRO A 815 27.99 -58.45 3.93
CA PRO A 815 29.18 -57.60 3.93
C PRO A 815 30.18 -57.93 5.04
N ASN A 816 29.72 -58.41 6.21
CA ASN A 816 30.62 -58.76 7.31
C ASN A 816 31.55 -59.94 6.98
N GLN A 817 31.09 -60.89 6.16
CA GLN A 817 31.96 -61.98 5.69
C GLN A 817 33.07 -61.43 4.77
N ALA A 818 32.71 -60.49 3.87
CA ALA A 818 33.68 -59.81 3.03
C ALA A 818 34.69 -58.99 3.86
N VAL A 819 34.23 -58.17 4.81
CA VAL A 819 35.11 -57.39 5.71
C VAL A 819 36.12 -58.29 6.43
N GLY A 820 35.65 -59.38 7.04
CA GLY A 820 36.53 -60.31 7.77
C GLY A 820 37.56 -61.00 6.86
N LEU A 821 37.15 -61.42 5.66
CA LEU A 821 38.05 -62.06 4.70
C LEU A 821 39.11 -61.09 4.17
N GLU A 822 38.70 -59.91 3.70
CA GLU A 822 39.62 -58.90 3.17
C GLU A 822 40.58 -58.37 4.25
N ALA A 823 40.10 -58.27 5.50
CA ALA A 823 40.96 -57.96 6.63
C ALA A 823 42.00 -59.06 6.89
N ASN A 824 41.64 -60.34 6.70
CA ASN A 824 42.62 -61.43 6.79
C ASN A 824 43.64 -61.38 5.64
N LEU A 825 43.21 -61.11 4.40
CA LEU A 825 44.10 -60.87 3.26
C LEU A 825 45.18 -59.81 3.59
N LEU A 826 44.80 -58.75 4.31
CA LEU A 826 45.72 -57.68 4.70
C LEU A 826 46.47 -57.90 6.02
N THR A 827 46.23 -59.02 6.71
CA THR A 827 46.88 -59.35 7.99
C THR A 827 47.74 -60.61 7.89
N ASN A 828 47.23 -61.66 7.25
CA ASN A 828 47.86 -62.98 7.12
C ASN A 828 47.57 -63.60 5.73
N PRO A 829 48.12 -63.05 4.62
CA PRO A 829 47.78 -63.51 3.27
C PRO A 829 48.27 -64.95 3.01
N TYR A 830 47.34 -65.88 2.77
CA TYR A 830 47.61 -67.29 2.49
C TYR A 830 47.49 -67.66 1.00
N LEU A 831 47.72 -66.67 0.13
CA LEU A 831 47.59 -66.79 -1.31
C LEU A 831 48.59 -67.77 -1.95
N GLU A 832 48.16 -68.46 -3.00
CA GLU A 832 48.98 -69.38 -3.81
C GLU A 832 50.24 -68.70 -4.39
N SER A 833 50.14 -67.41 -4.71
CA SER A 833 51.27 -66.59 -5.20
C SER A 833 52.32 -66.25 -4.14
N GLY A 834 52.01 -66.48 -2.85
CA GLY A 834 52.87 -66.07 -1.74
C GLY A 834 53.01 -64.55 -1.61
N ALA A 835 51.97 -63.80 -1.99
CA ALA A 835 51.98 -62.34 -1.96
C ALA A 835 52.22 -61.78 -0.56
N THR A 836 52.97 -60.68 -0.49
CA THR A 836 53.11 -59.88 0.73
C THR A 836 51.84 -59.08 1.03
N ILE A 837 51.75 -58.50 2.23
CA ILE A 837 50.61 -57.63 2.60
C ILE A 837 50.50 -56.44 1.63
N ASP A 838 51.61 -55.81 1.25
CA ASP A 838 51.61 -54.67 0.32
C ASP A 838 51.23 -55.08 -1.11
N GLU A 839 51.70 -56.26 -1.55
CA GLU A 839 51.29 -56.83 -2.84
C GLU A 839 49.79 -57.18 -2.83
N THR A 840 49.28 -57.73 -1.73
CA THR A 840 47.85 -58.04 -1.57
C THR A 840 47.02 -56.76 -1.59
N ARG A 841 47.45 -55.70 -0.90
CA ARG A 841 46.81 -54.37 -0.99
C ARG A 841 46.81 -53.82 -2.42
N THR A 842 47.86 -54.10 -3.19
CA THR A 842 47.94 -53.73 -4.61
C THR A 842 46.93 -54.53 -5.43
N LEU A 843 46.80 -55.85 -5.22
CA LEU A 843 45.82 -56.69 -5.92
C LEU A 843 44.38 -56.21 -5.65
N MET A 844 44.06 -55.86 -4.41
CA MET A 844 42.75 -55.35 -4.02
C MET A 844 42.46 -53.96 -4.61
N THR A 845 43.45 -53.06 -4.61
CA THR A 845 43.33 -51.73 -5.24
C THR A 845 43.18 -51.82 -6.77
N VAL A 846 43.91 -52.72 -7.43
CA VAL A 846 43.79 -52.93 -8.89
C VAL A 846 42.42 -53.52 -9.22
N GLY A 847 41.92 -54.44 -8.39
CA GLY A 847 40.59 -54.99 -8.53
C GLY A 847 40.43 -56.01 -9.65
N GLY A 848 39.18 -56.25 -10.04
CA GLY A 848 38.78 -57.21 -11.06
C GLY A 848 39.13 -58.64 -10.65
N VAL A 849 39.63 -59.42 -11.60
CA VAL A 849 40.04 -60.82 -11.39
C VAL A 849 41.05 -60.93 -10.25
N ASN A 850 41.97 -59.97 -10.10
CA ASN A 850 42.99 -60.00 -9.06
C ASN A 850 42.40 -60.01 -7.64
N SER A 851 41.42 -59.14 -7.38
CA SER A 851 40.78 -59.04 -6.06
C SER A 851 39.84 -60.22 -5.78
N PHE A 852 39.03 -60.60 -6.77
CA PHE A 852 38.01 -61.63 -6.57
C PHE A 852 38.64 -63.03 -6.52
N ALA A 853 39.62 -63.34 -7.37
CA ALA A 853 40.36 -64.61 -7.31
C ALA A 853 41.16 -64.73 -6.01
N ALA A 854 41.82 -63.65 -5.55
CA ALA A 854 42.56 -63.65 -4.29
C ALA A 854 41.62 -63.89 -3.10
N SER A 855 40.43 -63.29 -3.10
CA SER A 855 39.42 -63.50 -2.06
C SER A 855 38.97 -64.96 -2.00
N ILE A 856 38.62 -65.56 -3.15
CA ILE A 856 38.20 -66.97 -3.18
C ILE A 856 39.34 -67.92 -2.79
N ASP A 857 40.58 -67.63 -3.21
CA ASP A 857 41.74 -68.43 -2.84
C ASP A 857 42.04 -68.37 -1.33
N GLU A 858 42.03 -67.17 -0.76
CA GLU A 858 42.19 -66.97 0.66
C GLU A 858 41.11 -67.69 1.48
N GLU A 859 39.84 -67.52 1.08
CA GLU A 859 38.73 -68.16 1.75
C GLU A 859 38.86 -69.68 1.74
N SER A 860 39.28 -70.25 0.61
CA SER A 860 39.53 -71.68 0.49
C SER A 860 40.56 -72.19 1.50
N VAL A 861 41.58 -71.38 1.83
CA VAL A 861 42.56 -71.74 2.85
C VAL A 861 42.00 -71.57 4.25
N ILE A 862 41.29 -70.47 4.55
CA ILE A 862 40.75 -70.23 5.90
C ILE A 862 39.71 -71.29 6.28
N VAL A 863 38.87 -71.70 5.33
CA VAL A 863 37.92 -72.81 5.51
C VAL A 863 38.66 -74.08 5.93
N GLU A 864 39.76 -74.40 5.26
CA GLU A 864 40.56 -75.59 5.59
C GLU A 864 41.34 -75.45 6.91
N ILE A 865 41.77 -74.24 7.28
CA ILE A 865 42.36 -74.01 8.61
C ILE A 865 41.36 -74.41 9.70
N LYS A 866 40.08 -74.01 9.55
CA LYS A 866 39.03 -74.31 10.52
C LYS A 866 38.70 -75.81 10.59
N ASP A 867 38.68 -76.49 9.45
CA ASP A 867 38.49 -77.94 9.39
C ASP A 867 39.68 -78.71 10.01
N LEU A 868 40.91 -78.31 9.69
CA LEU A 868 42.14 -78.93 10.22
C LEU A 868 42.35 -78.68 11.72
N GLN A 869 41.84 -77.58 12.28
CA GLN A 869 41.83 -77.35 13.73
C GLN A 869 40.93 -78.37 14.47
N GLN A 870 39.98 -78.99 13.77
CA GLN A 870 39.09 -80.02 14.32
C GLN A 870 39.61 -81.45 14.05
N ASP A 871 40.63 -81.61 13.20
CA ASP A 871 41.23 -82.89 12.83
C ASP A 871 42.28 -83.37 13.86
N ASN A 872 41.97 -84.47 14.55
CA ASN A 872 42.85 -85.13 15.50
C ASN A 872 43.54 -86.38 14.93
N SER A 873 43.51 -86.60 13.62
CA SER A 873 44.01 -87.83 13.01
C SER A 873 45.52 -87.86 12.79
N LYS A 874 46.08 -89.07 13.00
CA LYS A 874 47.47 -89.57 12.85
C LYS A 874 48.63 -88.75 13.45
N VAL A 875 49.50 -89.46 14.18
CA VAL A 875 50.75 -88.93 14.74
C VAL A 875 51.73 -88.68 13.59
N CYS A 876 52.00 -87.41 13.30
CA CYS A 876 53.06 -86.97 12.40
C CYS A 876 54.33 -86.64 13.19
N ASP A 877 55.42 -87.38 12.92
CA ASP A 877 56.77 -87.01 13.33
C ASP A 877 57.42 -86.18 12.20
N PRO A 878 57.62 -84.86 12.40
CA PRO A 878 58.14 -83.99 11.35
C PRO A 878 59.58 -84.35 10.93
N VAL A 879 60.39 -84.91 11.82
CA VAL A 879 61.79 -85.27 11.53
C VAL A 879 61.83 -86.53 10.66
N GLN A 880 61.03 -87.54 11.00
CA GLN A 880 60.93 -88.76 10.19
C GLN A 880 60.33 -88.47 8.81
N PHE A 881 59.25 -87.69 8.76
CA PHE A 881 58.60 -87.31 7.50
C PHE A 881 59.56 -86.60 6.55
N ARG A 882 60.28 -85.58 7.04
CA ARG A 882 61.26 -84.84 6.24
C ARG A 882 62.47 -85.67 5.82
N SER A 883 62.77 -86.76 6.54
CA SER A 883 63.85 -87.68 6.21
C SER A 883 63.45 -88.75 5.18
N ALA A 884 62.16 -88.92 4.91
CA ALA A 884 61.65 -89.93 3.98
C ALA A 884 61.87 -89.51 2.53
N LYS A 885 62.98 -89.97 1.93
CA LYS A 885 63.39 -89.60 0.56
C LYS A 885 62.46 -90.04 -0.57
N SER A 886 61.50 -90.92 -0.30
CA SER A 886 60.43 -91.26 -1.25
C SER A 886 59.30 -90.22 -1.29
N ILE A 887 59.31 -89.25 -0.37
CA ILE A 887 58.30 -88.18 -0.26
C ILE A 887 59.00 -86.82 -0.39
N VAL A 888 60.13 -86.64 0.31
CA VAL A 888 60.87 -85.37 0.40
C VAL A 888 62.23 -85.48 -0.27
N THR A 889 62.42 -84.74 -1.36
CA THR A 889 63.68 -84.68 -2.12
C THR A 889 64.40 -83.37 -1.81
N ASN A 890 65.73 -83.40 -1.70
CA ASN A 890 66.53 -82.18 -1.58
C ASN A 890 67.12 -81.84 -2.95
N ILE A 891 66.84 -80.64 -3.45
CA ILE A 891 67.35 -80.14 -4.72
C ILE A 891 68.07 -78.81 -4.52
N SER A 892 68.97 -78.47 -5.43
CA SER A 892 69.79 -77.26 -5.40
C SER A 892 69.26 -76.23 -6.38
N ASN A 893 69.05 -74.99 -5.92
CA ASN A 893 68.68 -73.91 -6.83
C ASN A 893 69.77 -73.69 -7.91
N ALA A 894 71.05 -73.75 -7.51
CA ALA A 894 72.18 -73.50 -8.41
C ALA A 894 72.45 -74.63 -9.41
N ASN A 895 72.29 -75.89 -8.99
CA ASN A 895 72.70 -77.04 -9.81
C ASN A 895 71.53 -77.76 -10.50
N ASP A 896 70.29 -77.59 -10.02
CA ASP A 896 69.12 -78.27 -10.58
C ASP A 896 68.16 -77.28 -11.25
N ILE A 897 67.69 -76.26 -10.51
CA ILE A 897 66.67 -75.32 -11.02
C ILE A 897 67.23 -74.38 -12.10
N LYS A 898 68.35 -73.69 -11.84
CA LYS A 898 68.97 -72.78 -12.82
C LYS A 898 69.31 -73.50 -14.14
N PRO A 899 69.99 -74.66 -14.14
CA PRO A 899 70.32 -75.34 -15.39
C PRO A 899 69.09 -75.82 -16.15
N ALA A 900 68.04 -76.29 -15.46
CA ALA A 900 66.78 -76.65 -16.12
C ALA A 900 66.16 -75.45 -16.86
N ASN A 901 66.11 -74.28 -16.21
CA ASN A 901 65.58 -73.04 -16.80
C ASN A 901 66.37 -72.57 -18.03
N GLN A 902 67.67 -72.86 -18.10
CA GLN A 902 68.50 -72.54 -19.26
C GLN A 902 68.14 -73.35 -20.52
N THR A 903 67.44 -74.49 -20.36
CA THR A 903 67.01 -75.33 -21.48
C THR A 903 65.83 -74.75 -22.27
N PHE A 904 65.11 -73.78 -21.70
CA PHE A 904 63.94 -73.16 -22.33
C PHE A 904 64.29 -71.81 -22.96
N ASN A 905 63.80 -71.56 -24.18
CA ASN A 905 64.03 -70.29 -24.89
C ASN A 905 62.74 -69.50 -25.12
N ILE A 906 61.71 -70.14 -25.65
CA ILE A 906 60.40 -69.55 -25.90
C ILE A 906 59.35 -70.44 -25.21
N VAL A 907 58.50 -69.83 -24.41
CA VAL A 907 57.38 -70.48 -23.70
C VAL A 907 56.13 -69.62 -23.91
N ASN A 908 55.01 -70.24 -24.28
CA ASN A 908 53.76 -69.55 -24.65
C ASN A 908 53.97 -68.38 -25.66
N GLY A 909 54.83 -68.58 -26.66
CA GLY A 909 55.14 -67.55 -27.66
C GLY A 909 55.93 -66.34 -27.14
N LYS A 910 56.41 -66.35 -25.88
CA LYS A 910 57.23 -65.29 -25.27
C LYS A 910 58.62 -65.81 -24.94
N ASN A 911 59.62 -64.92 -24.93
CA ASN A 911 60.96 -65.27 -24.46
C ASN A 911 60.90 -65.66 -22.97
N TRP A 912 61.49 -66.81 -22.62
CA TRP A 912 61.62 -67.21 -21.23
C TRP A 912 62.52 -66.22 -20.49
N SER A 913 62.09 -65.76 -19.30
CA SER A 913 62.75 -64.66 -18.59
C SER A 913 64.20 -64.98 -18.29
N GLN A 914 65.09 -64.03 -18.60
CA GLN A 914 66.51 -64.16 -18.28
C GLN A 914 66.74 -64.24 -16.76
N SER A 915 65.88 -63.60 -15.96
CA SER A 915 65.94 -63.68 -14.49
C SER A 915 65.81 -65.12 -14.00
N TYR A 916 64.90 -65.92 -14.57
CA TYR A 916 64.72 -67.32 -14.18
C TYR A 916 65.94 -68.18 -14.53
N LYS A 917 66.62 -67.87 -15.65
CA LYS A 917 67.84 -68.56 -16.07
C LYS A 917 69.05 -68.24 -15.19
N ASP A 918 69.17 -66.98 -14.77
CA ASP A 918 70.32 -66.50 -13.99
C ASP A 918 70.17 -66.79 -12.50
N ASN A 919 68.93 -66.71 -11.98
CA ASN A 919 68.63 -66.73 -10.56
C ASN A 919 67.89 -67.99 -10.10
N GLY A 920 67.23 -68.73 -10.99
CA GLY A 920 66.39 -69.87 -10.60
C GLY A 920 65.24 -69.39 -9.71
N ILE A 921 64.97 -70.13 -8.64
CA ILE A 921 63.98 -69.72 -7.64
C ILE A 921 64.52 -68.56 -6.77
N GLN A 922 63.67 -67.58 -6.48
CA GLN A 922 63.91 -66.54 -5.48
C GLN A 922 62.74 -66.45 -4.51
N TRP A 923 62.93 -66.92 -3.28
CA TRP A 923 61.91 -66.93 -2.23
C TRP A 923 61.46 -65.51 -1.83
N LYS A 924 60.17 -65.34 -1.55
CA LYS A 924 59.55 -64.06 -1.15
C LYS A 924 60.09 -63.51 0.15
N SER A 925 60.28 -64.38 1.13
CA SER A 925 60.95 -64.08 2.41
C SER A 925 62.36 -63.50 2.23
N ALA A 926 63.00 -63.73 1.06
CA ALA A 926 64.31 -63.22 0.70
C ALA A 926 64.26 -62.09 -0.36
N GLY A 927 63.09 -61.51 -0.63
CA GLY A 927 62.92 -60.37 -1.55
C GLY A 927 62.68 -60.73 -3.02
N GLY A 928 62.35 -61.99 -3.35
CA GLY A 928 61.92 -62.38 -4.69
C GLY A 928 60.56 -61.79 -5.07
N ARG A 929 60.29 -61.58 -6.36
CA ARG A 929 58.99 -61.10 -6.87
C ARG A 929 58.08 -62.28 -7.22
N ASN A 930 56.81 -62.02 -7.56
CA ASN A 930 55.75 -63.05 -7.71
C ASN A 930 56.21 -64.27 -8.52
N ASP A 931 56.53 -64.04 -9.79
CA ASP A 931 56.88 -65.11 -10.72
C ASP A 931 58.31 -65.65 -10.52
N ASP A 932 59.10 -65.05 -9.62
CA ASP A 932 60.48 -65.49 -9.36
C ASP A 932 60.51 -66.77 -8.49
N GLN A 933 59.36 -67.26 -7.99
CA GLN A 933 59.25 -68.54 -7.26
C GLN A 933 58.66 -69.67 -8.11
N GLY A 934 57.40 -69.51 -8.53
CA GLY A 934 56.60 -70.56 -9.17
C GLY A 934 57.15 -70.94 -10.55
N LEU A 935 57.22 -69.99 -11.49
CA LEU A 935 57.65 -70.26 -12.87
C LEU A 935 59.02 -70.95 -13.01
N PRO A 936 60.09 -70.56 -12.28
CA PRO A 936 61.35 -71.28 -12.37
C PRO A 936 61.27 -72.70 -11.78
N TYR A 937 60.44 -72.93 -10.76
CA TYR A 937 60.20 -74.26 -10.21
C TYR A 937 59.38 -75.13 -11.18
N GLU A 938 58.31 -74.60 -11.74
CA GLU A 938 57.48 -75.24 -12.78
C GLU A 938 58.31 -75.66 -13.99
N ALA A 939 59.19 -74.78 -14.49
CA ALA A 939 60.10 -75.12 -15.58
C ALA A 939 61.07 -76.25 -15.20
N TRP A 940 61.54 -76.29 -13.96
CA TRP A 940 62.34 -77.41 -13.47
C TRP A 940 61.50 -78.70 -13.40
N VAL A 941 60.26 -78.64 -12.91
CA VAL A 941 59.33 -79.77 -12.89
C VAL A 941 59.10 -80.30 -14.31
N GLN A 942 58.84 -79.42 -15.29
CA GLN A 942 58.70 -79.80 -16.69
C GLN A 942 59.97 -80.48 -17.22
N ASN A 943 61.15 -79.95 -16.89
CA ASN A 943 62.41 -80.55 -17.31
C ASN A 943 62.63 -81.94 -16.67
N GLN A 944 62.13 -82.19 -15.46
CA GLN A 944 62.15 -83.53 -14.86
C GLN A 944 61.18 -84.50 -15.54
N LEU A 945 59.99 -84.03 -15.88
CA LEU A 945 58.93 -84.85 -16.50
C LEU A 945 59.22 -85.15 -17.98
N ASN A 946 59.85 -84.22 -18.69
CA ASN A 946 60.15 -84.33 -20.11
C ASN A 946 61.52 -83.67 -20.45
N PRO A 947 62.65 -84.26 -20.02
CA PRO A 947 63.98 -83.66 -20.13
C PRO A 947 64.46 -83.46 -21.59
N THR A 948 63.93 -84.26 -22.52
CA THR A 948 64.25 -84.17 -23.95
C THR A 948 63.35 -83.18 -24.69
N HIS A 949 62.36 -82.59 -24.03
CA HIS A 949 61.34 -81.73 -24.63
C HIS A 949 60.62 -82.42 -25.81
N ASP A 950 60.30 -83.71 -25.64
CA ASP A 950 59.57 -84.48 -26.65
C ASP A 950 58.15 -83.89 -26.80
N PRO A 951 57.73 -83.45 -28.00
CA PRO A 951 56.38 -82.92 -28.22
C PRO A 951 55.26 -83.93 -27.97
N ASN A 952 55.57 -85.24 -27.88
CA ASN A 952 54.61 -86.29 -27.51
C ASN A 952 54.73 -86.74 -26.04
N GLY A 953 55.68 -86.21 -25.28
CA GLY A 953 55.85 -86.51 -23.85
C GLY A 953 54.87 -85.74 -22.98
N VAL A 954 55.15 -85.67 -21.67
CA VAL A 954 54.35 -84.87 -20.73
C VAL A 954 54.26 -83.42 -21.22
N VAL A 955 53.03 -82.95 -21.40
CA VAL A 955 52.71 -81.65 -21.97
C VAL A 955 52.87 -80.58 -20.90
N TRP A 956 53.66 -79.55 -21.20
CA TRP A 956 53.70 -78.35 -20.40
C TRP A 956 52.53 -77.45 -20.74
N LEU A 957 51.55 -77.32 -19.85
CA LEU A 957 50.32 -76.59 -20.14
C LEU A 957 50.58 -75.08 -20.28
N GLN A 958 51.64 -74.57 -19.63
CA GLN A 958 52.12 -73.20 -19.82
C GLN A 958 52.39 -72.85 -21.29
N ASN A 959 52.89 -73.80 -22.09
CA ASN A 959 53.13 -73.58 -23.52
C ASN A 959 51.86 -73.47 -24.36
N GLU A 960 50.78 -74.09 -23.89
CA GLU A 960 49.49 -74.14 -24.58
C GLU A 960 48.62 -72.93 -24.23
N LYS A 961 48.69 -72.52 -22.96
CA LYS A 961 47.93 -71.42 -22.35
C LYS A 961 48.61 -71.07 -21.02
N SER A 962 49.15 -69.86 -20.88
CA SER A 962 49.87 -69.44 -19.65
C SER A 962 49.05 -69.47 -18.36
N ASN A 963 47.73 -69.59 -18.47
CA ASN A 963 46.81 -69.67 -17.35
C ASN A 963 45.94 -70.91 -17.55
N TRP A 964 46.56 -72.07 -17.75
CA TRP A 964 45.82 -73.32 -17.74
C TRP A 964 45.22 -73.54 -16.36
N ARG A 965 43.95 -73.90 -16.31
CA ARG A 965 43.22 -73.97 -15.05
C ARG A 965 43.80 -75.07 -14.18
N THR A 966 44.20 -74.74 -12.95
CA THR A 966 44.57 -75.68 -11.85
C THR A 966 45.82 -76.55 -12.06
N PHE A 967 46.08 -77.04 -13.27
CA PHE A 967 47.18 -77.94 -13.61
C PHE A 967 48.22 -77.24 -14.46
N ASP A 968 49.46 -77.67 -14.29
CA ASP A 968 50.64 -77.09 -14.91
C ASP A 968 51.21 -78.06 -15.97
N HIS A 969 50.98 -79.37 -15.79
CA HIS A 969 51.37 -80.40 -16.76
C HIS A 969 50.29 -81.48 -16.97
N TRP A 970 50.29 -82.07 -18.16
CA TRP A 970 49.39 -83.17 -18.52
C TRP A 970 50.15 -84.36 -19.12
N ASP A 971 50.13 -85.49 -18.42
CA ASP A 971 50.60 -86.77 -18.93
C ASP A 971 49.44 -87.52 -19.58
N ARG A 972 49.34 -87.38 -20.89
CA ARG A 972 48.25 -87.96 -21.69
C ARG A 972 48.25 -89.49 -21.67
N ASP A 973 49.42 -90.12 -21.62
CA ASP A 973 49.55 -91.57 -21.77
C ASP A 973 49.14 -92.29 -20.48
N ASN A 974 49.43 -91.67 -19.33
CA ASN A 974 49.04 -92.20 -18.02
C ASN A 974 47.74 -91.60 -17.47
N ALA A 975 47.16 -90.61 -18.16
CA ALA A 975 46.03 -89.83 -17.69
C ALA A 975 46.29 -89.19 -16.30
N ASP A 976 47.53 -88.69 -16.10
CA ASP A 976 47.96 -88.05 -14.85
C ASP A 976 47.97 -86.53 -15.00
N ALA A 977 47.16 -85.86 -14.17
CA ALA A 977 47.09 -84.40 -14.14
C ALA A 977 48.00 -83.87 -13.03
N ILE A 978 48.99 -83.08 -13.43
CA ILE A 978 50.10 -82.68 -12.56
C ILE A 978 49.99 -81.19 -12.29
N SER A 979 50.02 -80.83 -11.02
CA SER A 979 50.20 -79.44 -10.60
C SER A 979 51.46 -79.30 -9.77
N ASP A 980 52.17 -78.20 -9.96
CA ASP A 980 53.27 -77.79 -9.11
C ASP A 980 52.95 -76.48 -8.38
N LYS A 981 53.44 -76.39 -7.14
CA LYS A 981 53.22 -75.25 -6.25
C LYS A 981 54.50 -74.94 -5.49
N THR A 982 54.64 -73.70 -5.06
CA THR A 982 55.71 -73.30 -4.14
C THR A 982 55.10 -72.75 -2.86
N ILE A 983 55.66 -73.09 -1.71
CA ILE A 983 55.24 -72.58 -0.40
C ILE A 983 56.49 -72.10 0.34
N ASP A 984 56.59 -70.78 0.52
CA ASP A 984 57.66 -70.18 1.30
C ASP A 984 57.35 -70.23 2.80
N LEU A 985 57.84 -71.28 3.45
CA LEU A 985 57.65 -71.51 4.88
C LEU A 985 58.27 -70.40 5.76
N GLN A 986 59.15 -69.56 5.23
CA GLN A 986 59.79 -68.48 5.98
C GLN A 986 58.94 -67.20 6.05
N LEU A 987 57.77 -67.17 5.41
CA LEU A 987 56.87 -66.02 5.50
C LEU A 987 56.24 -65.90 6.91
N PRO A 988 56.12 -64.68 7.48
CA PRO A 988 55.71 -64.50 8.87
C PRO A 988 54.34 -65.09 9.23
N TRP A 989 53.39 -65.11 8.30
CA TRP A 989 52.04 -65.63 8.53
C TRP A 989 51.98 -67.15 8.59
N TYR A 990 52.86 -67.88 7.88
CA TYR A 990 52.99 -69.34 8.02
C TYR A 990 53.70 -69.73 9.32
N GLN A 991 54.71 -68.96 9.74
CA GLN A 991 55.38 -69.14 11.03
C GLN A 991 54.42 -68.92 12.21
N LYS A 992 53.57 -67.89 12.13
CA LYS A 992 52.54 -67.59 13.15
C LYS A 992 51.41 -68.61 13.17
N ASN A 993 51.04 -69.16 12.01
CA ASN A 993 49.97 -70.14 11.90
C ASN A 993 50.40 -71.33 11.03
N PRO A 994 51.13 -72.31 11.59
CA PRO A 994 51.58 -73.48 10.85
C PRO A 994 50.45 -74.31 10.22
N THR A 995 49.23 -74.26 10.77
CA THR A 995 48.05 -74.94 10.19
C THR A 995 47.71 -74.39 8.80
N ALA A 996 48.00 -73.12 8.53
CA ALA A 996 47.78 -72.51 7.22
C ALA A 996 48.63 -73.19 6.12
N VAL A 997 49.81 -73.71 6.45
CA VAL A 997 50.64 -74.48 5.51
C VAL A 997 49.90 -75.75 5.08
N ALA A 998 49.33 -76.49 6.04
CA ALA A 998 48.55 -77.68 5.74
C ALA A 998 47.30 -77.35 4.92
N ALA A 999 46.59 -76.29 5.32
CA ALA A 999 45.39 -75.81 4.64
C ALA A 999 45.68 -75.41 3.19
N ARG A 1000 46.80 -74.74 2.92
CA ARG A 1000 47.22 -74.37 1.55
C ARG A 1000 47.42 -75.59 0.66
N VAL A 1001 48.10 -76.62 1.16
CA VAL A 1001 48.29 -77.88 0.42
C VAL A 1001 46.95 -78.56 0.15
N MET A 1002 46.07 -78.61 1.15
CA MET A 1002 44.72 -79.17 0.98
C MET A 1002 43.89 -78.37 -0.01
N ALA A 1003 43.93 -77.04 0.04
CA ALA A 1003 43.23 -76.16 -0.88
C ALA A 1003 43.68 -76.39 -2.33
N SER A 1004 44.99 -76.54 -2.57
CA SER A 1004 45.52 -76.91 -3.90
C SER A 1004 45.06 -78.30 -4.35
N ALA A 1005 45.10 -79.30 -3.46
CA ALA A 1005 44.62 -80.65 -3.76
C ALA A 1005 43.11 -80.70 -4.06
N TYR A 1006 42.30 -79.92 -3.34
CA TYR A 1006 40.87 -79.79 -3.61
C TYR A 1006 40.59 -79.05 -4.92
N LYS A 1007 41.37 -78.01 -5.25
CA LYS A 1007 41.29 -77.32 -6.54
C LYS A 1007 41.51 -78.33 -7.68
N MET A 1008 42.54 -79.18 -7.58
CA MET A 1008 42.79 -80.29 -8.52
C MET A 1008 41.62 -81.28 -8.61
N ALA A 1009 41.08 -81.70 -7.46
CA ALA A 1009 39.96 -82.62 -7.41
C ALA A 1009 38.67 -82.05 -8.01
N ARG A 1010 38.49 -80.73 -8.01
CA ARG A 1010 37.29 -80.01 -8.47
C ARG A 1010 37.39 -79.49 -9.91
N TYR A 1011 38.50 -79.76 -10.59
CA TYR A 1011 38.67 -79.40 -12.00
C TYR A 1011 37.57 -80.03 -12.87
N ASP A 1012 36.95 -79.26 -13.75
CA ASP A 1012 35.99 -79.78 -14.73
C ASP A 1012 36.61 -79.90 -16.13
N VAL A 1013 36.98 -78.78 -16.78
CA VAL A 1013 37.52 -78.79 -18.14
C VAL A 1013 38.33 -77.53 -18.48
N ASP A 1014 39.33 -77.69 -19.35
CA ASP A 1014 40.01 -76.60 -20.06
C ASP A 1014 40.49 -77.02 -21.47
N ARG A 1015 40.96 -76.04 -22.25
CA ARG A 1015 41.53 -76.25 -23.59
C ARG A 1015 42.64 -75.24 -23.90
N SER A 1016 43.54 -75.61 -24.81
CA SER A 1016 44.55 -74.72 -25.39
C SER A 1016 43.93 -73.48 -26.04
N ASN A 1017 44.74 -72.45 -26.24
CA ASN A 1017 44.36 -71.27 -26.99
C ASN A 1017 43.85 -71.60 -28.41
N ILE A 1018 42.92 -70.79 -28.90
CA ILE A 1018 42.40 -70.92 -30.27
C ILE A 1018 43.56 -70.73 -31.25
N GLY A 1019 43.85 -71.76 -32.05
CA GLY A 1019 44.96 -71.76 -33.02
C GLY A 1019 46.20 -72.53 -32.59
N SER A 1020 46.26 -73.08 -31.36
CA SER A 1020 47.32 -74.01 -30.95
C SER A 1020 47.30 -75.29 -31.79
N ASN A 1021 48.48 -75.82 -32.13
CA ASN A 1021 48.63 -77.10 -32.83
C ASN A 1021 49.80 -77.89 -32.22
N PRO A 1022 49.56 -79.04 -31.58
CA PRO A 1022 48.27 -79.70 -31.38
C PRO A 1022 47.34 -78.94 -30.40
N VAL A 1023 46.03 -79.12 -30.54
CA VAL A 1023 45.06 -78.62 -29.54
C VAL A 1023 45.03 -79.60 -28.37
N VAL A 1024 45.32 -79.12 -27.16
CA VAL A 1024 45.16 -79.88 -25.92
C VAL A 1024 43.79 -79.53 -25.33
N THR A 1025 43.06 -80.54 -24.90
CA THR A 1025 41.83 -80.39 -24.10
C THR A 1025 41.64 -81.67 -23.32
N PHE A 1026 41.28 -81.53 -22.04
CA PHE A 1026 40.92 -82.65 -21.20
C PHE A 1026 39.91 -82.19 -20.15
N ARG A 1027 39.04 -83.11 -19.76
CA ARG A 1027 38.01 -82.96 -18.73
C ARG A 1027 38.40 -83.75 -17.49
N GLN A 1028 37.67 -83.55 -16.41
CA GLN A 1028 37.82 -84.32 -15.18
C GLN A 1028 37.80 -85.82 -15.47
N ASP A 1029 36.88 -86.30 -16.30
CA ASP A 1029 36.72 -87.72 -16.64
C ASP A 1029 37.93 -88.31 -17.38
N ASP A 1030 38.75 -87.48 -18.03
CA ASP A 1030 39.97 -87.92 -18.71
C ASP A 1030 41.12 -88.18 -17.72
N ILE A 1031 40.99 -87.73 -16.47
CA ILE A 1031 42.03 -87.83 -15.43
C ILE A 1031 41.82 -89.10 -14.61
N HIS A 1032 42.85 -89.95 -14.51
CA HIS A 1032 42.86 -91.16 -13.67
C HIS A 1032 43.62 -90.98 -12.35
N SER A 1033 44.64 -90.13 -12.34
CA SER A 1033 45.40 -89.81 -11.13
C SER A 1033 45.80 -88.33 -11.10
N TYR A 1034 46.13 -87.87 -9.89
CA TYR A 1034 46.62 -86.53 -9.64
C TYR A 1034 48.05 -86.60 -9.08
N THR A 1035 48.91 -85.68 -9.53
CA THR A 1035 50.23 -85.48 -8.92
C THR A 1035 50.40 -84.03 -8.50
N LEU A 1036 50.67 -83.79 -7.22
CA LEU A 1036 50.97 -82.47 -6.67
C LEU A 1036 52.44 -82.39 -6.26
N LYS A 1037 53.20 -81.51 -6.90
CA LYS A 1037 54.61 -81.24 -6.57
C LYS A 1037 54.72 -79.93 -5.80
N ILE A 1038 55.45 -79.93 -4.69
CA ILE A 1038 55.52 -78.78 -3.79
C ILE A 1038 56.97 -78.40 -3.52
N GLY A 1039 57.40 -77.25 -4.03
CA GLY A 1039 58.67 -76.63 -3.69
C GLY A 1039 58.60 -75.88 -2.37
N VAL A 1040 59.53 -76.13 -1.45
CA VAL A 1040 59.67 -75.39 -0.17
C VAL A 1040 61.13 -75.00 0.07
N PRO A 1041 61.44 -73.93 0.82
CA PRO A 1041 62.83 -73.56 1.09
C PRO A 1041 63.53 -74.61 1.97
N TYR A 1042 64.78 -74.93 1.64
CA TYR A 1042 65.65 -75.67 2.54
C TYR A 1042 66.21 -74.73 3.61
N ILE A 1043 65.77 -74.90 4.86
CA ILE A 1043 66.17 -74.02 5.98
C ILE A 1043 67.34 -74.61 6.77
N THR A 1044 67.20 -75.85 7.23
CA THR A 1044 68.21 -76.56 8.04
C THR A 1044 68.06 -78.08 7.89
N ALA A 1045 68.97 -78.89 8.45
CA ALA A 1045 68.84 -80.35 8.44
C ALA A 1045 67.61 -80.82 9.28
N PRO A 1046 66.97 -81.97 8.98
CA PRO A 1046 65.79 -82.44 9.72
C PRO A 1046 65.99 -82.54 11.24
N ALA A 1047 67.17 -82.96 11.70
CA ALA A 1047 67.48 -83.09 13.13
C ALA A 1047 67.70 -81.74 13.84
N GLU A 1048 67.87 -80.65 13.08
CA GLU A 1048 68.24 -79.32 13.58
C GLU A 1048 67.08 -78.31 13.47
N MET A 1049 65.87 -78.78 13.14
CA MET A 1049 64.69 -77.92 13.02
C MET A 1049 64.31 -77.30 14.37
N THR A 1050 64.05 -75.99 14.38
CA THR A 1050 63.49 -75.27 15.54
C THR A 1050 62.06 -75.76 15.83
N PRO A 1051 61.49 -75.53 17.02
CA PRO A 1051 60.11 -75.90 17.33
C PRO A 1051 59.08 -75.33 16.34
N GLU A 1052 59.28 -74.09 15.88
CA GLU A 1052 58.42 -73.43 14.90
C GLU A 1052 58.45 -74.17 13.55
N LEU A 1053 59.66 -74.44 13.03
CA LEU A 1053 59.85 -75.20 11.80
C LEU A 1053 59.35 -76.65 11.91
N GLN A 1054 59.49 -77.28 13.07
CA GLN A 1054 58.91 -78.60 13.32
C GLN A 1054 57.38 -78.56 13.23
N ASN A 1055 56.73 -77.49 13.70
CA ASN A 1055 55.28 -77.34 13.58
C ASN A 1055 54.83 -77.17 12.14
N GLU A 1056 55.56 -76.41 11.32
CA GLU A 1056 55.30 -76.27 9.87
C GLU A 1056 55.44 -77.61 9.14
N TRP A 1057 56.52 -78.36 9.37
CA TRP A 1057 56.72 -79.69 8.77
C TRP A 1057 55.72 -80.73 9.29
N LYS A 1058 55.27 -80.59 10.53
CA LYS A 1058 54.19 -81.41 11.08
C LYS A 1058 52.87 -81.11 10.38
N ALA A 1059 52.61 -79.84 10.06
CA ALA A 1059 51.45 -79.44 9.28
C ALA A 1059 51.52 -80.01 7.84
N LEU A 1060 52.66 -79.89 7.15
CA LEU A 1060 52.87 -80.51 5.83
C LEU A 1060 52.66 -82.04 5.86
N CYS A 1061 53.19 -82.73 6.87
CA CYS A 1061 52.98 -84.17 7.05
C CYS A 1061 51.48 -84.52 7.19
N ARG A 1062 50.74 -83.71 7.97
CA ARG A 1062 49.31 -83.89 8.15
C ARG A 1062 48.56 -83.70 6.83
N ALA A 1063 48.86 -82.63 6.10
CA ALA A 1063 48.27 -82.39 4.79
C ALA A 1063 48.59 -83.51 3.79
N TYR A 1064 49.83 -83.99 3.76
CA TYR A 1064 50.22 -85.14 2.93
C TYR A 1064 49.33 -86.35 3.22
N HIS A 1065 49.19 -86.75 4.49
CA HIS A 1065 48.37 -87.90 4.84
C HIS A 1065 46.87 -87.67 4.62
N ARG A 1066 46.38 -86.46 4.89
CA ARG A 1066 44.98 -86.09 4.71
C ARG A 1066 44.60 -86.07 3.24
N ALA A 1067 45.39 -85.44 2.36
CA ALA A 1067 45.12 -85.42 0.92
C ALA A 1067 45.10 -86.84 0.34
N ASN A 1068 46.05 -87.69 0.74
CA ASN A 1068 46.10 -89.11 0.34
C ASN A 1068 44.89 -89.94 0.85
N ASP A 1069 44.17 -89.47 1.87
CA ASP A 1069 42.98 -90.14 2.39
C ASP A 1069 41.68 -89.56 1.80
N ILE A 1070 41.58 -88.23 1.73
CA ILE A 1070 40.33 -87.53 1.39
C ILE A 1070 40.14 -87.42 -0.13
N ILE A 1071 41.18 -87.07 -0.90
CA ILE A 1071 41.04 -86.89 -2.35
C ILE A 1071 40.56 -88.18 -3.04
N PRO A 1072 41.11 -89.37 -2.72
CA PRO A 1072 40.59 -90.62 -3.29
C PRO A 1072 39.16 -90.95 -2.87
N LYS A 1073 38.76 -90.60 -1.64
CA LYS A 1073 37.37 -90.80 -1.18
C LYS A 1073 36.38 -89.90 -1.91
N GLN A 1074 36.78 -88.68 -2.26
CA GLN A 1074 35.92 -87.72 -2.94
C GLN A 1074 35.82 -87.98 -4.44
N THR A 1075 36.95 -88.31 -5.08
CA THR A 1075 37.05 -88.36 -6.56
C THR A 1075 37.09 -89.78 -7.12
N GLY A 1076 37.40 -90.79 -6.30
CA GLY A 1076 37.73 -92.13 -6.76
C GLY A 1076 39.12 -92.27 -7.38
N LYS A 1077 39.95 -91.21 -7.36
CA LYS A 1077 41.26 -91.13 -8.02
C LYS A 1077 42.39 -90.98 -7.00
N SER A 1078 43.52 -91.61 -7.26
CA SER A 1078 44.70 -91.47 -6.38
C SER A 1078 45.35 -90.09 -6.54
N ILE A 1079 45.86 -89.54 -5.44
CA ILE A 1079 46.75 -88.38 -5.46
C ILE A 1079 48.15 -88.80 -5.01
N SER A 1080 49.19 -88.35 -5.71
CA SER A 1080 50.58 -88.46 -5.30
C SER A 1080 51.08 -87.07 -4.92
N ILE A 1081 51.79 -86.96 -3.80
CA ILE A 1081 52.36 -85.68 -3.34
C ILE A 1081 53.87 -85.84 -3.16
N GLN A 1082 54.63 -85.01 -3.86
CA GLN A 1082 56.09 -84.92 -3.73
C GLN A 1082 56.47 -83.54 -3.21
N ILE A 1083 57.38 -83.50 -2.25
CA ILE A 1083 57.89 -82.25 -1.67
C ILE A 1083 59.38 -82.11 -2.01
N ASP A 1084 59.75 -81.01 -2.64
CA ASP A 1084 61.14 -80.71 -2.98
C ASP A 1084 61.64 -79.55 -2.11
N THR A 1085 62.61 -79.82 -1.23
CA THR A 1085 63.29 -78.75 -0.49
C THR A 1085 64.39 -78.15 -1.33
N VAL A 1086 64.38 -76.83 -1.52
CA VAL A 1086 65.32 -76.13 -2.39
C VAL A 1086 66.37 -75.36 -1.59
N SER A 1087 67.64 -75.74 -1.71
CA SER A 1087 68.79 -75.09 -1.08
C SER A 1087 69.48 -74.05 -1.95
#